data_AF-A0A9D7U653-F1
#
_entry.id   AF-A0A9D7U653-F1
#
_cell.length_a   1.000
_cell.length_b   1.000
_cell.length_c   1.000
_cell.angle_alpha   90.00
_cell.angle_beta   90.00
_cell.angle_gamma   90.00
#
_symmetry.space_group_name_H-M   'P 1'
#
loop_
_entity.id
_entity.type
_entity.pdbx_description
1 polymer ?
#
loop_
_entity_poly.entity_id
_entity_poly.type
_entity_poly.pdbx_seq_one_letter_code
_entity_poly.pdbx_strand_id
1 'polypeptide(L)'
;MNIVRSLILLGSTASVLLSGCATHDSTDAPSAQGRREFELLKYRDPATGTFPDDIRARELLFARTQPGSLSRKDNGETVQDLGEWRHRGPWNIGGRTRAVAFDAGDEQTILVGAVSGGMWMSTDDGSTWTLTTKPDQLHSVTTIAQDTRPSSRNVWYYGTGEIYGNSSQISGNGIWKSTDHGASWFVLPSTTSASTPASHQFAYTWRIVTHPLRDSNELYVATARSGIQRSTNGGTTWTGAAGSNALFSDVTITPNGTLYAAFSAYTGQTGSVASRWGVYRSTDGITWVNITPKEINNQTRRIVVAPVPQNPDQIFVLAETPGVGAQGSTTYRGELQYEWHSLLKYTYVSGDGAGAGGQWDVRSANIPLTDAKRGDFYSQGGYDLLLRVSPFDSNLVVIGGTNLYCSTDGFTSTVNNRWIGGYDKDDPFWDKYSLYPNHHPDQHDVVFHPTKPNVMLSVNDGGIQRTDSIRASRVSWTDLNRGYLTTQFYTIDQEPYAESTKLIGGMQDNATWATDNSSGTSFWRRLGGGDGAYCYFADSGRTEYYSSQQGRMFRIRRDAAGNEVDRSRIDPSGGKDYLFINPYVLHPTDQHIMYLAGGSVLWRNNDLRDIPAGLNDSTSVNWDSLSTTNVAPNVISSVCATSTSDDAHHVVYYGTDNGKVYRIENAEVGIPTPVDITSAAMPRGAYVNSISVDPLKKDHLVLCFSNYGVVSIWETHDAGATWSAISGNLEELPNGSGSGPAVNWVGIAPYDKWTTVLIAATSTGPYVAYTTFGMSTVWTQTASDEIGNVPCDMAVGRASDGQFAIATHGRGVYTGKITSKPSQPEKPTPLSPDYRSHGIYPDTVLTWSQASLASSYAVQLWETATPKNTRTYAGIRETKLSIADLVQGPVVYSWNVEAFGAGGSSTPSETWTFTTAVRPPLLLSPAPGATGILQAVLTWERVPQAYSYGIEVSPNAAFNPVVSKTDGHADTSILVRGLESNKRYFWRVRSANTDTIGLFSNRQSFVTGLLSSFNETETSATSLRIEPNPAASTVRVCVPSNVALNTVLEVVNSEGRLVLTSSISDCTQLDVSSLANGTYTVTAKYGTSNVSSSLVIKR
;
A
#
# COMPACT_ATOMS: atom_id res chain seq x y z
N MET A 1 -0.60 25.22 -18.55
CA MET A 1 0.61 24.91 -19.36
C MET A 1 1.77 25.80 -18.89
N ASN A 2 2.98 25.24 -18.77
CA ASN A 2 4.27 25.84 -18.32
C ASN A 2 4.70 25.78 -16.83
N ILE A 3 4.25 24.83 -16.00
CA ILE A 3 4.94 24.56 -14.70
C ILE A 3 4.90 23.05 -14.35
N VAL A 4 5.65 22.21 -15.07
CA VAL A 4 6.02 20.84 -14.64
C VAL A 4 7.55 20.62 -14.72
N ARG A 5 8.34 21.64 -15.08
CA ARG A 5 9.79 21.50 -15.34
C ARG A 5 10.73 21.95 -14.21
N SER A 6 10.26 22.17 -12.98
CA SER A 6 11.17 22.65 -11.92
C SER A 6 10.89 22.09 -10.54
N LEU A 7 11.10 20.79 -10.38
CA LEU A 7 11.46 20.17 -9.09
C LEU A 7 12.00 18.77 -9.40
N ILE A 8 13.33 18.65 -9.57
CA ILE A 8 14.20 17.49 -9.27
C ILE A 8 15.62 17.95 -9.62
N LEU A 9 16.35 18.38 -8.59
CA LEU A 9 17.81 18.44 -8.60
C LEU A 9 18.23 18.44 -7.13
N LEU A 10 18.60 17.25 -6.65
CA LEU A 10 19.70 16.97 -5.71
C LEU A 10 19.61 15.52 -5.19
N GLY A 11 20.57 14.68 -5.57
CA GLY A 11 21.09 13.59 -4.71
C GLY A 11 20.56 12.17 -4.86
N SER A 12 21.35 11.32 -5.53
CA SER A 12 21.46 9.85 -5.46
C SER A 12 20.32 8.95 -5.98
N THR A 13 20.62 8.30 -7.12
CA THR A 13 20.22 6.95 -7.56
C THR A 13 18.80 6.51 -7.21
N ALA A 14 17.82 6.99 -7.98
CA ALA A 14 16.47 6.46 -8.02
C ALA A 14 16.16 5.91 -9.42
N SER A 15 15.61 4.69 -9.45
CA SER A 15 15.26 3.89 -10.62
C SER A 15 14.22 4.59 -11.51
N VAL A 16 14.67 5.22 -12.60
CA VAL A 16 13.79 5.69 -13.68
C VAL A 16 13.45 4.48 -14.57
N LEU A 17 12.24 3.94 -14.43
CA LEU A 17 11.73 2.80 -15.18
C LEU A 17 10.94 3.24 -16.43
N LEU A 18 11.46 2.87 -17.61
CA LEU A 18 10.74 2.60 -18.87
C LEU A 18 9.99 3.79 -19.53
N SER A 19 10.72 4.78 -20.05
CA SER A 19 10.22 5.81 -20.98
C SER A 19 10.66 5.54 -22.43
N GLY A 20 10.13 4.49 -23.05
CA GLY A 20 10.59 4.01 -24.36
C GLY A 20 9.48 3.68 -25.36
N CYS A 21 8.57 4.62 -25.62
CA CYS A 21 7.92 4.91 -26.92
C CYS A 21 6.85 6.00 -26.75
N ALA A 22 6.74 6.89 -27.75
CA ALA A 22 5.86 8.06 -27.85
C ALA A 22 6.21 9.27 -26.95
N THR A 23 7.03 10.18 -27.49
CA THR A 23 6.83 11.62 -27.23
C THR A 23 5.53 12.02 -27.90
N HIS A 24 4.44 12.09 -27.15
CA HIS A 24 3.22 12.77 -27.59
C HIS A 24 2.84 13.82 -26.54
N ASP A 25 3.24 15.05 -26.84
CA ASP A 25 2.49 16.23 -26.41
C ASP A 25 1.15 16.21 -27.15
N SER A 26 0.09 16.62 -26.45
CA SER A 26 -1.28 16.94 -26.89
C SER A 26 -2.37 15.83 -26.82
N THR A 27 -3.38 16.13 -25.98
CA THR A 27 -4.82 15.82 -26.06
C THR A 27 -5.33 14.38 -25.87
N ASP A 28 -5.95 14.12 -24.70
CA ASP A 28 -7.16 13.30 -24.51
C ASP A 28 -7.27 11.87 -25.12
N ALA A 29 -6.18 11.12 -25.26
CA ALA A 29 -6.22 9.74 -25.80
C ALA A 29 -5.82 8.64 -24.78
N PRO A 30 -6.53 7.50 -24.66
CA PRO A 30 -6.17 6.39 -23.80
C PRO A 30 -5.11 5.56 -24.50
N SER A 31 -4.28 4.91 -23.73
CA SER A 31 -3.26 4.00 -24.24
C SER A 31 -2.90 3.05 -23.11
N ALA A 32 -2.16 1.99 -23.41
CA ALA A 32 -1.51 1.18 -22.37
C ALA A 32 -0.72 2.07 -21.39
N GLN A 33 -0.18 3.20 -21.87
CA GLN A 33 0.44 4.23 -21.03
C GLN A 33 -0.59 4.98 -20.16
N GLY A 34 -1.69 5.49 -20.72
CA GLY A 34 -2.73 6.18 -19.92
C GLY A 34 -3.34 5.29 -18.83
N ARG A 35 -3.49 3.99 -19.12
CA ARG A 35 -3.87 2.99 -18.12
C ARG A 35 -2.83 2.85 -17.02
N ARG A 36 -1.55 2.72 -17.39
CA ARG A 36 -0.44 2.61 -16.44
C ARG A 36 -0.31 3.86 -15.56
N GLU A 37 -0.53 5.04 -16.11
CA GLU A 37 -0.55 6.30 -15.37
C GLU A 37 -1.70 6.31 -14.35
N PHE A 38 -2.89 5.90 -14.76
CA PHE A 38 -4.03 5.73 -13.85
C PHE A 38 -3.73 4.75 -12.69
N GLU A 39 -3.15 3.59 -12.99
CA GLU A 39 -2.74 2.63 -11.97
C GLU A 39 -1.67 3.17 -11.02
N LEU A 40 -0.68 3.88 -11.56
CA LEU A 40 0.36 4.50 -10.74
C LEU A 40 -0.25 5.53 -9.79
N LEU A 41 -1.21 6.34 -10.23
CA LEU A 41 -1.95 7.26 -9.35
C LEU A 41 -2.65 6.51 -8.22
N LYS A 42 -3.35 5.41 -8.56
CA LYS A 42 -4.14 4.60 -7.62
C LYS A 42 -3.28 3.94 -6.53
N TYR A 43 -2.08 3.45 -6.87
CA TYR A 43 -1.36 2.51 -6.00
C TYR A 43 0.04 2.96 -5.56
N ARG A 44 0.66 3.98 -6.17
CA ARG A 44 1.99 4.44 -5.74
C ARG A 44 2.03 4.78 -4.25
N ASP A 45 3.17 4.65 -3.60
CA ASP A 45 3.41 5.31 -2.32
C ASP A 45 3.52 6.83 -2.58
N PRO A 46 2.67 7.69 -1.97
CA PRO A 46 2.72 9.13 -2.21
C PRO A 46 4.04 9.78 -1.77
N ALA A 47 4.78 9.18 -0.84
CA ALA A 47 6.06 9.70 -0.38
C ALA A 47 7.18 9.46 -1.41
N THR A 48 7.12 8.38 -2.18
CA THR A 48 8.16 8.01 -3.17
C THR A 48 7.73 8.32 -4.61
N GLY A 49 6.43 8.39 -4.88
CA GLY A 49 5.86 8.52 -6.22
C GLY A 49 5.87 7.23 -7.04
N THR A 50 6.29 6.09 -6.47
CA THR A 50 6.41 4.80 -7.17
C THR A 50 5.65 3.69 -6.45
N PHE A 51 5.40 2.58 -7.13
CA PHE A 51 4.99 1.35 -6.45
C PHE A 51 6.08 0.93 -5.44
N PRO A 52 5.71 0.47 -4.23
CA PRO A 52 6.68 -0.14 -3.34
C PRO A 52 7.25 -1.42 -3.95
N ASP A 53 8.54 -1.64 -3.73
CA ASP A 53 9.21 -2.83 -4.26
C ASP A 53 8.57 -4.12 -3.72
N ASP A 54 8.40 -5.08 -4.63
CA ASP A 54 7.92 -6.43 -4.36
C ASP A 54 6.58 -6.50 -3.61
N ILE A 55 5.78 -5.43 -3.67
CA ILE A 55 4.60 -5.27 -2.81
C ILE A 55 3.61 -6.43 -2.95
N ARG A 56 3.38 -6.94 -4.16
CA ARG A 56 2.48 -8.08 -4.39
C ARG A 56 2.89 -9.33 -3.60
N ALA A 57 4.18 -9.64 -3.52
CA ALA A 57 4.62 -10.79 -2.76
C ALA A 57 4.55 -10.53 -1.25
N ARG A 58 4.89 -9.32 -0.82
CA ARG A 58 4.83 -8.92 0.59
C ARG A 58 3.40 -8.93 1.13
N GLU A 59 2.44 -8.39 0.38
CA GLU A 59 1.02 -8.41 0.77
C GLU A 59 0.43 -9.83 0.80
N LEU A 60 0.84 -10.72 -0.12
CA LEU A 60 0.40 -12.11 -0.09
C LEU A 60 0.95 -12.87 1.12
N LEU A 61 2.17 -12.56 1.58
CA LEU A 61 2.70 -13.09 2.83
C LEU A 61 1.96 -12.53 4.05
N PHE A 62 1.69 -11.22 4.05
CA PHE A 62 0.94 -10.56 5.11
C PHE A 62 -0.51 -11.07 5.22
N ALA A 63 -1.18 -11.29 4.08
CA ALA A 63 -2.55 -11.81 4.01
C ALA A 63 -2.71 -13.16 4.73
N ARG A 64 -1.67 -14.02 4.72
CA ARG A 64 -1.67 -15.32 5.45
C ARG A 64 -1.77 -15.17 6.97
N THR A 65 -1.45 -13.99 7.51
CA THR A 65 -1.56 -13.70 8.94
C THR A 65 -2.97 -13.25 9.33
N GLN A 66 -3.80 -12.87 8.34
CA GLN A 66 -5.10 -12.27 8.58
C GLN A 66 -6.14 -13.32 9.00
N PRO A 67 -7.06 -12.97 9.92
CA PRO A 67 -8.21 -13.82 10.25
C PRO A 67 -9.00 -14.21 8.99
N GLY A 68 -9.47 -15.46 8.90
CA GLY A 68 -10.24 -15.95 7.75
C GLY A 68 -9.42 -16.37 6.53
N SER A 69 -8.10 -16.17 6.55
CA SER A 69 -7.22 -16.60 5.45
C SER A 69 -7.09 -18.12 5.34
N LEU A 70 -7.00 -18.62 4.10
CA LEU A 70 -6.86 -20.05 3.79
C LEU A 70 -5.73 -20.73 4.59
N SER A 71 -4.58 -20.06 4.71
CA SER A 71 -3.44 -20.60 5.47
C SER A 71 -3.75 -20.84 6.94
N ARG A 72 -4.61 -20.02 7.57
CA ARG A 72 -5.02 -20.21 8.97
C ARG A 72 -6.07 -21.31 9.09
N LYS A 73 -6.98 -21.41 8.10
CA LYS A 73 -7.95 -22.52 8.01
C LYS A 73 -7.24 -23.89 7.95
N ASP A 74 -6.25 -24.01 7.09
CA ASP A 74 -5.46 -25.24 6.90
C ASP A 74 -4.69 -25.64 8.18
N ASN A 75 -4.36 -24.67 9.04
CA ASN A 75 -3.69 -24.88 10.32
C ASN A 75 -4.65 -25.17 11.49
N GLY A 76 -5.93 -25.41 11.21
CA GLY A 76 -6.91 -25.88 12.21
C GLY A 76 -7.62 -24.77 12.99
N GLU A 77 -7.50 -23.50 12.57
CA GLU A 77 -8.38 -22.46 13.11
C GLU A 77 -9.82 -22.71 12.68
N THR A 78 -10.75 -22.61 13.63
CA THR A 78 -12.18 -22.81 13.37
C THR A 78 -12.67 -21.67 12.48
N VAL A 79 -12.79 -21.99 11.20
CA VAL A 79 -13.20 -21.09 10.14
C VAL A 79 -14.60 -20.59 10.42
N GLN A 80 -14.79 -19.27 10.53
CA GLN A 80 -16.08 -18.69 10.19
C GLN A 80 -15.92 -18.03 8.83
N ASP A 81 -16.35 -18.69 7.75
CA ASP A 81 -16.74 -17.91 6.58
C ASP A 81 -18.03 -17.21 6.98
N LEU A 82 -17.99 -15.88 6.92
CA LEU A 82 -18.98 -15.01 7.51
C LEU A 82 -20.17 -14.80 6.58
N GLY A 83 -20.07 -15.25 5.34
CA GLY A 83 -21.14 -15.14 4.35
C GLY A 83 -21.27 -16.35 3.45
N GLU A 84 -22.36 -16.33 2.69
CA GLU A 84 -22.65 -17.32 1.65
C GLU A 84 -22.35 -16.70 0.28
N TRP A 85 -21.28 -17.16 -0.37
CA TRP A 85 -20.79 -16.57 -1.61
C TRP A 85 -21.11 -17.46 -2.82
N ARG A 86 -21.51 -16.82 -3.92
CA ARG A 86 -21.73 -17.49 -5.22
C ARG A 86 -21.13 -16.69 -6.35
N HIS A 87 -20.46 -17.38 -7.27
CA HIS A 87 -20.04 -16.79 -8.53
C HIS A 87 -21.27 -16.45 -9.38
N ARG A 88 -21.19 -15.35 -10.12
CA ARG A 88 -22.25 -14.81 -10.96
C ARG A 88 -21.85 -14.71 -12.43
N GLY A 89 -20.71 -15.31 -12.77
CA GLY A 89 -20.14 -15.28 -14.11
C GLY A 89 -19.24 -14.05 -14.33
N PRO A 90 -19.12 -13.58 -15.58
CA PRO A 90 -19.82 -14.04 -16.78
C PRO A 90 -19.44 -15.47 -17.16
N TRP A 91 -20.42 -16.31 -17.52
CA TRP A 91 -20.12 -17.68 -17.92
C TRP A 91 -19.54 -17.77 -19.34
N ASN A 92 -19.76 -16.78 -20.18
CA ASN A 92 -19.49 -16.81 -21.63
C ASN A 92 -18.41 -15.80 -22.08
N ILE A 93 -17.54 -15.36 -21.17
CA ILE A 93 -16.53 -14.34 -21.45
C ILE A 93 -15.27 -14.73 -20.69
N GLY A 94 -14.15 -14.84 -21.40
CA GLY A 94 -12.83 -15.01 -20.81
C GLY A 94 -12.10 -13.67 -20.75
N GLY A 95 -11.08 -13.58 -19.90
CA GLY A 95 -10.13 -12.48 -19.88
C GLY A 95 -8.81 -12.85 -20.55
N ARG A 96 -7.81 -12.00 -20.32
CA ARG A 96 -6.48 -12.11 -20.90
C ARG A 96 -5.81 -13.47 -20.70
N THR A 97 -5.64 -14.18 -21.80
CA THR A 97 -5.11 -15.54 -21.85
C THR A 97 -3.85 -15.59 -22.71
N ARG A 98 -2.77 -16.15 -22.16
CA ARG A 98 -1.46 -16.21 -22.84
C ARG A 98 -0.87 -17.60 -22.93
N ALA A 99 -1.28 -18.50 -22.04
CA ALA A 99 -0.85 -19.89 -22.06
C ALA A 99 -1.97 -20.76 -22.61
N VAL A 100 -1.66 -21.62 -23.58
CA VAL A 100 -2.57 -22.62 -24.12
C VAL A 100 -1.78 -23.82 -24.64
N ALA A 101 -2.28 -25.03 -24.39
CA ALA A 101 -1.73 -26.27 -24.94
C ALA A 101 -2.76 -27.41 -24.90
N PHE A 102 -2.69 -28.29 -25.89
CA PHE A 102 -3.34 -29.62 -25.84
C PHE A 102 -2.43 -30.61 -25.10
N ASP A 103 -3.02 -31.56 -24.37
CA ASP A 103 -2.27 -32.70 -23.85
C ASP A 103 -1.86 -33.63 -25.02
N ALA A 104 -0.56 -33.91 -25.14
CA ALA A 104 0.01 -34.77 -26.17
C ALA A 104 -0.41 -36.26 -26.05
N GLY A 105 -0.98 -36.66 -24.91
CA GLY A 105 -1.55 -37.98 -24.65
C GLY A 105 -3.06 -38.05 -24.78
N ASP A 106 -3.77 -36.92 -24.72
CA ASP A 106 -5.23 -36.84 -24.83
C ASP A 106 -5.66 -35.50 -25.44
N GLU A 107 -6.08 -35.53 -26.70
CA GLU A 107 -6.46 -34.33 -27.45
C GLU A 107 -7.74 -33.64 -26.95
N GLN A 108 -8.55 -34.30 -26.11
CA GLN A 108 -9.70 -33.67 -25.46
C GLN A 108 -9.32 -32.85 -24.23
N THR A 109 -8.11 -33.07 -23.70
CA THR A 109 -7.57 -32.36 -22.56
C THR A 109 -6.81 -31.12 -23.03
N ILE A 110 -7.25 -29.96 -22.56
CA ILE A 110 -6.69 -28.65 -22.91
C ILE A 110 -6.37 -27.91 -21.62
N LEU A 111 -5.17 -27.32 -21.56
CA LEU A 111 -4.76 -26.45 -20.47
C LEU A 111 -4.56 -25.03 -20.96
N VAL A 112 -5.08 -24.07 -20.19
CA VAL A 112 -5.00 -22.64 -20.48
C VAL A 112 -4.64 -21.85 -19.23
N GLY A 113 -3.96 -20.72 -19.40
CA GLY A 113 -3.53 -19.87 -18.30
C GLY A 113 -3.79 -18.40 -18.57
N ALA A 114 -4.44 -17.76 -17.61
CA ALA A 114 -4.72 -16.32 -17.62
C ALA A 114 -3.67 -15.53 -16.84
N VAL A 115 -3.43 -14.28 -17.26
CA VAL A 115 -2.43 -13.38 -16.67
C VAL A 115 -2.82 -12.92 -15.25
N SER A 116 -4.08 -13.04 -14.86
CA SER A 116 -4.53 -12.76 -13.48
C SER A 116 -5.59 -13.74 -12.95
N GLY A 117 -5.87 -14.81 -13.70
CA GLY A 117 -6.95 -15.76 -13.40
C GLY A 117 -6.50 -17.20 -13.19
N GLY A 118 -5.19 -17.48 -13.20
CA GLY A 118 -4.63 -18.79 -12.86
C GLY A 118 -4.69 -19.82 -14.00
N MET A 119 -4.42 -21.09 -13.65
CA MET A 119 -4.41 -22.23 -14.58
C MET A 119 -5.77 -22.93 -14.60
N TRP A 120 -6.24 -23.26 -15.80
CA TRP A 120 -7.50 -23.96 -16.03
C TRP A 120 -7.30 -25.16 -16.95
N MET A 121 -8.17 -26.15 -16.78
CA MET A 121 -8.18 -27.37 -17.57
C MET A 121 -9.60 -27.67 -18.06
N SER A 122 -9.69 -28.10 -19.30
CA SER A 122 -10.87 -28.74 -19.91
C SER A 122 -10.52 -30.19 -20.21
N THR A 123 -11.47 -31.10 -20.01
CA THR A 123 -11.37 -32.52 -20.42
C THR A 123 -12.46 -32.89 -21.44
N ASP A 124 -13.16 -31.90 -21.99
CA ASP A 124 -14.29 -32.04 -22.90
C ASP A 124 -14.14 -31.18 -24.17
N ASP A 125 -12.89 -31.08 -24.68
CA ASP A 125 -12.54 -30.36 -25.91
C ASP A 125 -12.90 -28.86 -25.88
N GLY A 126 -12.81 -28.25 -24.68
CA GLY A 126 -13.00 -26.83 -24.42
C GLY A 126 -14.47 -26.45 -24.17
N SER A 127 -15.34 -27.42 -23.90
CA SER A 127 -16.76 -27.15 -23.66
C SER A 127 -17.00 -26.56 -22.26
N THR A 128 -16.21 -26.97 -21.26
CA THR A 128 -16.21 -26.41 -19.90
C THR A 128 -14.82 -26.40 -19.26
N TRP A 129 -14.60 -25.51 -18.29
CA TRP A 129 -13.29 -25.32 -17.66
C TRP A 129 -13.34 -25.46 -16.14
N THR A 130 -12.27 -26.05 -15.58
CA THR A 130 -12.03 -26.19 -14.14
C THR A 130 -10.73 -25.50 -13.74
N LEU A 131 -10.75 -24.69 -12.69
CA LEU A 131 -9.54 -24.08 -12.13
C LEU A 131 -8.67 -25.15 -11.46
N THR A 132 -7.38 -25.15 -11.75
CA THR A 132 -6.40 -26.14 -11.24
C THR A 132 -5.39 -25.51 -10.26
N THR A 133 -5.22 -24.19 -10.28
CA THR A 133 -4.52 -23.45 -9.22
C THR A 133 -5.43 -23.22 -8.03
N LYS A 134 -4.90 -23.32 -6.81
CA LYS A 134 -5.66 -23.00 -5.59
C LYS A 134 -5.94 -21.49 -5.48
N PRO A 135 -7.00 -21.07 -4.75
CA PRO A 135 -7.33 -19.65 -4.60
C PRO A 135 -6.25 -18.78 -3.92
N ASP A 136 -5.35 -19.39 -3.12
CA ASP A 136 -4.23 -18.70 -2.46
C ASP A 136 -2.92 -18.70 -3.27
N GLN A 137 -2.87 -19.43 -4.39
CA GLN A 137 -1.70 -19.50 -5.27
C GLN A 137 -1.58 -18.27 -6.17
N LEU A 138 -0.40 -18.08 -6.74
CA LEU A 138 -0.14 -16.98 -7.66
C LEU A 138 -0.82 -17.24 -9.01
N HIS A 139 -1.65 -16.31 -9.47
CA HIS A 139 -2.48 -16.47 -10.68
C HIS A 139 -1.93 -15.74 -11.92
N SER A 140 -0.63 -15.40 -11.95
CA SER A 140 0.00 -14.65 -13.03
C SER A 140 0.62 -15.49 -14.14
N VAL A 141 -0.18 -16.28 -14.86
CA VAL A 141 0.34 -17.24 -15.84
C VAL A 141 0.64 -16.59 -17.19
N THR A 142 1.80 -16.89 -17.78
CA THR A 142 2.20 -16.35 -19.11
C THR A 142 2.58 -17.39 -20.16
N THR A 143 2.96 -18.61 -19.77
CA THR A 143 3.34 -19.69 -20.69
C THR A 143 3.13 -21.05 -20.04
N ILE A 144 2.87 -22.08 -20.85
CA ILE A 144 2.80 -23.47 -20.43
C ILE A 144 3.61 -24.37 -21.37
N ALA A 145 4.14 -25.47 -20.84
CA ALA A 145 4.79 -26.52 -21.60
C ALA A 145 4.55 -27.90 -20.95
N GLN A 146 4.23 -28.89 -21.76
CA GLN A 146 4.21 -30.30 -21.37
C GLN A 146 5.53 -30.97 -21.75
N ASP A 147 5.95 -31.94 -20.96
CA ASP A 147 6.93 -32.91 -21.43
C ASP A 147 6.28 -33.91 -22.40
N THR A 148 6.65 -33.84 -23.68
CA THR A 148 5.98 -34.64 -24.72
C THR A 148 6.48 -36.08 -24.82
N ARG A 149 7.52 -36.47 -24.07
CA ARG A 149 8.06 -37.83 -24.10
C ARG A 149 6.99 -38.80 -23.60
N PRO A 150 6.73 -39.94 -24.26
CA PRO A 150 5.63 -40.84 -23.90
C PRO A 150 5.58 -41.25 -22.42
N SER A 151 6.73 -41.42 -21.77
CA SER A 151 6.85 -41.78 -20.34
C SER A 151 6.66 -40.63 -19.35
N SER A 152 6.50 -39.39 -19.82
CA SER A 152 6.54 -38.18 -18.99
C SER A 152 5.42 -37.18 -19.28
N ARG A 153 4.41 -37.57 -20.06
CA ARG A 153 3.26 -36.72 -20.43
C ARG A 153 2.43 -36.23 -19.24
N ASN A 154 2.55 -36.86 -18.08
CA ASN A 154 1.96 -36.36 -16.85
C ASN A 154 2.66 -35.12 -16.28
N VAL A 155 3.83 -34.74 -16.81
CA VAL A 155 4.64 -33.62 -16.32
C VAL A 155 4.39 -32.36 -17.14
N TRP A 156 4.01 -31.30 -16.44
CA TRP A 156 3.77 -29.98 -17.02
C TRP A 156 4.50 -28.89 -16.24
N TYR A 157 4.80 -27.79 -16.93
CA TYR A 157 5.38 -26.59 -16.35
C TYR A 157 4.63 -25.35 -16.82
N TYR A 158 4.40 -24.39 -15.93
CA TYR A 158 3.99 -23.05 -16.33
C TYR A 158 4.92 -21.99 -15.74
N GLY A 159 5.07 -20.89 -16.47
CA GLY A 159 5.83 -19.71 -16.07
C GLY A 159 4.91 -18.60 -15.59
N THR A 160 5.43 -17.76 -14.70
CA THR A 160 4.68 -16.61 -14.16
C THR A 160 5.27 -15.26 -14.55
N GLY A 161 4.44 -14.23 -14.46
CA GLY A 161 4.80 -12.83 -14.53
C GLY A 161 4.82 -12.24 -15.95
N GLU A 162 3.95 -11.26 -16.17
CA GLU A 162 3.97 -10.42 -17.37
C GLU A 162 4.72 -9.11 -17.06
N ILE A 163 5.82 -8.86 -17.77
CA ILE A 163 6.62 -7.63 -17.57
C ILE A 163 6.18 -6.46 -18.46
N TYR A 164 5.42 -6.74 -19.51
CA TYR A 164 5.01 -5.77 -20.51
C TYR A 164 3.51 -5.93 -20.79
N GLY A 165 2.73 -4.88 -20.53
CA GLY A 165 1.28 -4.86 -20.66
C GLY A 165 0.48 -5.46 -19.49
N ASN A 166 1.13 -5.75 -18.37
CA ASN A 166 0.50 -6.28 -17.15
C ASN A 166 -0.41 -5.23 -16.49
N SER A 167 -1.71 -5.48 -16.54
CA SER A 167 -2.76 -4.59 -16.02
C SER A 167 -3.27 -4.96 -14.63
N SER A 168 -2.77 -6.08 -14.09
CA SER A 168 -3.20 -6.61 -12.79
C SER A 168 -2.19 -6.32 -11.69
N GLN A 169 -1.03 -5.75 -12.05
CA GLN A 169 0.10 -5.47 -11.15
C GLN A 169 0.63 -6.70 -10.41
N ILE A 170 0.31 -7.89 -10.91
CA ILE A 170 0.76 -9.14 -10.33
C ILE A 170 2.11 -9.47 -10.93
N SER A 171 3.20 -9.22 -10.21
CA SER A 171 4.52 -9.73 -10.57
C SER A 171 4.51 -11.27 -10.57
N GLY A 172 5.37 -11.89 -11.37
CA GLY A 172 5.59 -13.34 -11.24
C GLY A 172 6.46 -13.66 -10.03
N ASN A 173 6.54 -14.95 -9.71
CA ASN A 173 7.47 -15.48 -8.71
C ASN A 173 7.71 -16.97 -8.99
N GLY A 174 8.42 -17.26 -10.08
CA GLY A 174 8.94 -18.58 -10.38
C GLY A 174 8.14 -19.42 -11.39
N ILE A 175 8.63 -20.64 -11.55
CA ILE A 175 8.11 -21.68 -12.43
C ILE A 175 7.39 -22.72 -11.59
N TRP A 176 6.23 -23.15 -12.04
CA TRP A 176 5.40 -24.15 -11.38
C TRP A 176 5.39 -25.44 -12.17
N LYS A 177 5.27 -26.56 -11.45
CA LYS A 177 5.32 -27.91 -11.99
C LYS A 177 4.10 -28.70 -11.54
N SER A 178 3.55 -29.47 -12.46
CA SER A 178 2.60 -30.54 -12.20
C SER A 178 3.23 -31.88 -12.57
N THR A 179 2.84 -32.93 -11.86
CA THR A 179 3.17 -34.33 -12.17
C THR A 179 1.93 -35.21 -12.30
N ASP A 180 0.76 -34.59 -12.41
CA ASP A 180 -0.57 -35.20 -12.42
C ASP A 180 -1.43 -34.65 -13.57
N HIS A 181 -0.82 -34.49 -14.76
CA HIS A 181 -1.49 -33.98 -15.97
C HIS A 181 -2.05 -32.55 -15.83
N GLY A 182 -1.43 -31.74 -14.98
CA GLY A 182 -1.82 -30.36 -14.74
C GLY A 182 -3.02 -30.18 -13.81
N ALA A 183 -3.47 -31.24 -13.12
CA ALA A 183 -4.55 -31.17 -12.15
C ALA A 183 -4.16 -30.40 -10.88
N SER A 184 -2.89 -30.46 -10.47
CA SER A 184 -2.36 -29.65 -9.35
C SER A 184 -0.93 -29.16 -9.61
N TRP A 185 -0.56 -28.06 -8.93
CA TRP A 185 0.66 -27.32 -9.22
C TRP A 185 1.48 -27.00 -7.96
N PHE A 186 2.79 -27.18 -8.08
CA PHE A 186 3.78 -26.85 -7.05
C PHE A 186 4.86 -25.95 -7.60
N VAL A 187 5.19 -24.88 -6.89
CA VAL A 187 6.27 -23.99 -7.29
C VAL A 187 7.62 -24.68 -7.15
N LEU A 188 8.52 -24.46 -8.11
CA LEU A 188 9.91 -24.92 -8.03
C LEU A 188 10.70 -23.97 -7.12
N PRO A 189 11.16 -24.39 -5.93
CA PRO A 189 11.75 -23.47 -4.95
C PRO A 189 12.97 -22.70 -5.48
N SER A 190 13.77 -23.35 -6.35
CA SER A 190 14.95 -22.78 -7.02
C SER A 190 14.64 -21.63 -7.99
N THR A 191 13.36 -21.35 -8.24
CA THR A 191 12.90 -20.31 -9.17
C THR A 191 12.21 -19.14 -8.47
N THR A 192 12.15 -19.13 -7.14
CA THR A 192 11.45 -18.12 -6.35
C THR A 192 12.39 -17.30 -5.49
N SER A 193 11.97 -16.09 -5.14
CA SER A 193 12.59 -15.29 -4.08
C SER A 193 11.52 -14.84 -3.09
N ALA A 194 11.81 -14.98 -1.80
CA ALA A 194 10.94 -14.48 -0.74
C ALA A 194 11.16 -12.99 -0.47
N SER A 195 12.37 -12.48 -0.70
CA SER A 195 12.75 -11.10 -0.38
C SER A 195 12.71 -10.15 -1.56
N THR A 196 12.94 -10.66 -2.78
CA THR A 196 13.14 -9.86 -4.00
C THR A 196 12.50 -10.47 -5.27
N PRO A 197 11.24 -10.95 -5.20
CA PRO A 197 10.60 -11.73 -6.27
C PRO A 197 10.58 -11.05 -7.64
N ALA A 198 10.26 -9.77 -7.75
CA ALA A 198 10.18 -9.03 -9.01
C ALA A 198 11.54 -8.82 -9.69
N SER A 199 12.65 -8.93 -8.96
CA SER A 199 14.01 -8.85 -9.52
C SER A 199 14.65 -10.22 -9.75
N HIS A 200 13.98 -11.30 -9.35
CA HIS A 200 14.46 -12.65 -9.56
C HIS A 200 14.53 -12.99 -11.06
N GLN A 201 15.49 -13.83 -11.46
CA GLN A 201 15.67 -14.18 -12.88
C GLN A 201 14.45 -14.89 -13.50
N PHE A 202 13.60 -15.53 -12.67
CA PHE A 202 12.35 -16.18 -13.08
C PHE A 202 11.09 -15.39 -12.70
N ALA A 203 11.23 -14.10 -12.39
CA ALA A 203 10.11 -13.22 -12.08
C ALA A 203 9.17 -13.03 -13.27
N TYR A 204 9.71 -13.08 -14.50
CA TYR A 204 8.97 -12.84 -15.73
C TYR A 204 9.42 -13.83 -16.81
N THR A 205 8.50 -14.72 -17.16
CA THR A 205 8.78 -15.82 -18.09
C THR A 205 8.08 -15.60 -19.42
N TRP A 206 8.84 -15.65 -20.52
CA TRP A 206 8.29 -15.52 -21.86
C TRP A 206 7.89 -16.86 -22.47
N ARG A 207 8.72 -17.89 -22.31
CA ARG A 207 8.51 -19.21 -22.94
C ARG A 207 9.21 -20.32 -22.16
N ILE A 208 8.57 -21.48 -22.09
CA ILE A 208 9.18 -22.73 -21.60
C ILE A 208 9.15 -23.76 -22.75
N VAL A 209 10.25 -24.50 -22.92
CA VAL A 209 10.30 -25.67 -23.81
C VAL A 209 10.98 -26.84 -23.12
N THR A 210 10.46 -28.05 -23.31
CA THR A 210 11.06 -29.30 -22.82
C THR A 210 11.79 -30.01 -23.95
N HIS A 211 12.91 -30.66 -23.67
CA HIS A 211 13.67 -31.38 -24.69
C HIS A 211 12.94 -32.68 -25.10
N PRO A 212 12.56 -32.86 -26.39
CA PRO A 212 11.68 -33.97 -26.79
C PRO A 212 12.36 -35.34 -26.79
N LEU A 213 13.70 -35.40 -26.81
CA LEU A 213 14.46 -36.64 -26.98
C LEU A 213 15.38 -37.05 -25.81
N ARG A 214 15.63 -36.18 -24.82
CA ARG A 214 16.62 -36.45 -23.76
C ARG A 214 15.90 -36.92 -22.50
N ASP A 215 16.40 -37.96 -21.84
CA ASP A 215 15.75 -38.61 -20.69
C ASP A 215 15.89 -37.83 -19.37
N SER A 216 16.77 -36.82 -19.31
CA SER A 216 17.15 -36.04 -18.13
C SER A 216 16.13 -35.00 -17.62
N ASN A 217 14.86 -35.04 -18.09
CA ASN A 217 13.86 -33.99 -17.81
C ASN A 217 14.43 -32.58 -18.14
N GLU A 218 15.12 -32.48 -19.27
CA GLU A 218 15.79 -31.26 -19.67
C GLU A 218 14.79 -30.23 -20.21
N LEU A 219 14.92 -28.98 -19.76
CA LEU A 219 14.06 -27.88 -20.15
C LEU A 219 14.81 -26.55 -20.21
N TYR A 220 14.26 -25.63 -20.98
CA TYR A 220 14.78 -24.29 -21.20
C TYR A 220 13.68 -23.26 -20.96
N VAL A 221 14.07 -22.14 -20.37
CA VAL A 221 13.17 -21.04 -20.03
C VAL A 221 13.73 -19.74 -20.58
N ALA A 222 12.96 -19.10 -21.46
CA ALA A 222 13.22 -17.73 -21.89
C ALA A 222 12.69 -16.76 -20.85
N THR A 223 13.60 -15.99 -20.24
CA THR A 223 13.31 -15.05 -19.15
C THR A 223 13.50 -13.62 -19.61
N ALA A 224 12.74 -12.68 -19.04
CA ALA A 224 13.05 -11.26 -19.22
C ALA A 224 14.38 -10.93 -18.51
N ARG A 225 15.26 -10.18 -19.17
CA ARG A 225 16.50 -9.61 -18.61
C ARG A 225 17.58 -10.60 -18.14
N SER A 226 17.34 -11.91 -18.21
CA SER A 226 18.32 -12.96 -17.85
C SER A 226 18.58 -13.95 -18.98
N GLY A 227 17.94 -13.79 -20.15
CA GLY A 227 18.14 -14.63 -21.33
C GLY A 227 17.59 -16.05 -21.16
N ILE A 228 18.31 -17.06 -21.68
CA ILE A 228 17.87 -18.46 -21.62
C ILE A 228 18.49 -19.16 -20.42
N GLN A 229 17.62 -19.69 -19.55
CA GLN A 229 17.96 -20.56 -18.44
C GLN A 229 17.74 -22.02 -18.82
N ARG A 230 18.61 -22.91 -18.35
CA ARG A 230 18.56 -24.35 -18.65
C ARG A 230 18.55 -25.15 -17.36
N SER A 231 17.75 -26.22 -17.34
CA SER A 231 17.81 -27.25 -16.31
C SER A 231 17.91 -28.63 -16.96
N THR A 232 18.72 -29.50 -16.37
CA THR A 232 18.90 -30.90 -16.79
C THR A 232 18.38 -31.89 -15.75
N ASN A 233 17.52 -31.42 -14.84
CA ASN A 233 16.97 -32.22 -13.74
C ASN A 233 15.55 -31.78 -13.37
N GLY A 234 14.75 -31.40 -14.37
CA GLY A 234 13.34 -31.08 -14.20
C GLY A 234 13.07 -29.85 -13.32
N GLY A 235 14.00 -28.89 -13.30
CA GLY A 235 13.85 -27.61 -12.63
C GLY A 235 14.44 -27.52 -11.22
N THR A 236 15.14 -28.57 -10.75
CA THR A 236 15.76 -28.56 -9.41
C THR A 236 16.92 -27.56 -9.34
N THR A 237 17.77 -27.55 -10.36
CA THR A 237 18.87 -26.58 -10.50
C THR A 237 18.90 -25.97 -11.91
N TRP A 238 19.43 -24.76 -12.02
CA TRP A 238 19.46 -23.97 -13.24
C TRP A 238 20.84 -23.43 -13.55
N THR A 239 21.18 -23.36 -14.84
CA THR A 239 22.36 -22.66 -15.35
C THR A 239 21.96 -21.71 -16.47
N GLY A 240 22.62 -20.55 -16.55
CA GLY A 240 22.44 -19.62 -17.67
C GLY A 240 23.02 -20.22 -18.96
N ALA A 241 22.17 -20.67 -19.87
CA ALA A 241 22.58 -21.24 -21.15
C ALA A 241 22.97 -20.15 -22.17
N ALA A 242 22.22 -19.05 -22.18
CA ALA A 242 22.53 -17.89 -23.02
C ALA A 242 22.11 -16.60 -22.33
N GLY A 243 23.05 -15.99 -21.58
CA GLY A 243 22.79 -14.74 -20.86
C GLY A 243 22.56 -13.54 -21.79
N SER A 244 21.58 -12.71 -21.43
CA SER A 244 21.28 -11.43 -22.06
C SER A 244 20.47 -10.57 -21.10
N ASN A 245 20.65 -9.24 -21.13
CA ASN A 245 19.80 -8.27 -20.44
C ASN A 245 18.64 -7.74 -21.32
N ALA A 246 18.35 -8.41 -22.44
CA ALA A 246 17.21 -8.13 -23.31
C ALA A 246 15.88 -8.19 -22.53
N LEU A 247 14.96 -7.24 -22.77
CA LEU A 247 13.63 -7.27 -22.15
C LEU A 247 12.82 -8.47 -22.63
N PHE A 248 12.91 -8.76 -23.93
CA PHE A 248 12.21 -9.87 -24.57
C PHE A 248 13.23 -10.94 -24.98
N SER A 249 12.89 -12.19 -24.65
CA SER A 249 13.60 -13.36 -25.12
C SER A 249 12.59 -14.41 -25.58
N ASP A 250 13.00 -15.26 -26.51
CA ASP A 250 12.20 -16.39 -26.96
C ASP A 250 13.11 -17.62 -27.17
N VAL A 251 12.53 -18.80 -27.04
CA VAL A 251 13.21 -20.07 -27.26
C VAL A 251 12.28 -21.09 -27.87
N THR A 252 12.76 -21.79 -28.89
CA THR A 252 12.05 -22.90 -29.49
C THR A 252 12.97 -24.10 -29.71
N ILE A 253 12.36 -25.28 -29.81
CA ILE A 253 13.05 -26.54 -30.06
C ILE A 253 12.39 -27.24 -31.24
N THR A 254 13.21 -27.71 -32.17
CA THR A 254 12.77 -28.49 -33.33
C THR A 254 12.58 -29.96 -32.94
N PRO A 255 11.86 -30.76 -33.75
CA PRO A 255 11.63 -32.17 -33.45
C PRO A 255 12.91 -33.02 -33.28
N ASN A 256 14.03 -32.61 -33.89
CA ASN A 256 15.32 -33.30 -33.74
C ASN A 256 16.13 -32.84 -32.51
N GLY A 257 15.60 -31.90 -31.70
CA GLY A 257 16.25 -31.37 -30.52
C GLY A 257 17.13 -30.12 -30.75
N THR A 258 17.24 -29.61 -31.98
CA THR A 258 17.96 -28.35 -32.23
C THR A 258 17.19 -27.17 -31.66
N LEU A 259 17.88 -26.32 -30.91
CA LEU A 259 17.34 -25.14 -30.25
C LEU A 259 17.62 -23.88 -31.05
N TYR A 260 16.66 -22.96 -31.02
CA TYR A 260 16.82 -21.59 -31.48
C TYR A 260 16.36 -20.63 -30.40
N ALA A 261 17.15 -19.59 -30.16
CA ALA A 261 16.83 -18.55 -29.19
C ALA A 261 16.88 -17.18 -29.87
N ALA A 262 16.03 -16.27 -29.42
CA ALA A 262 16.04 -14.89 -29.88
C ALA A 262 16.04 -13.93 -28.69
N PHE A 263 16.72 -12.79 -28.87
CA PHE A 263 16.84 -11.75 -27.86
C PHE A 263 16.62 -10.38 -28.50
N SER A 264 15.79 -9.56 -27.88
CA SER A 264 15.64 -8.17 -28.29
C SER A 264 16.93 -7.38 -28.10
N ALA A 265 17.15 -6.36 -28.95
CA ALA A 265 18.13 -5.33 -28.66
C ALA A 265 17.62 -4.38 -27.55
N TYR A 266 16.30 -4.21 -27.45
CA TYR A 266 15.67 -3.41 -26.41
C TYR A 266 15.82 -4.03 -25.01
N THR A 267 16.25 -3.21 -24.05
CA THR A 267 16.45 -3.60 -22.63
C THR A 267 15.32 -3.11 -21.73
N GLY A 268 14.33 -2.39 -22.26
CA GLY A 268 13.39 -1.64 -21.43
C GLY A 268 13.93 -0.30 -20.92
N GLN A 269 15.16 0.06 -21.25
CA GLN A 269 15.75 1.34 -20.87
C GLN A 269 16.12 2.13 -22.12
N THR A 270 15.68 3.38 -22.17
CA THR A 270 15.92 4.29 -23.28
C THR A 270 17.42 4.50 -23.47
N GLY A 271 17.90 4.35 -24.71
CA GLY A 271 19.32 4.47 -25.03
C GLY A 271 20.19 3.28 -24.61
N SER A 272 19.61 2.20 -24.11
CA SER A 272 20.35 1.00 -23.68
C SER A 272 20.07 -0.20 -24.59
N VAL A 273 21.13 -0.78 -25.15
CA VAL A 273 21.10 -1.96 -26.02
C VAL A 273 21.55 -3.19 -25.24
N ALA A 274 20.90 -4.33 -25.49
CA ALA A 274 21.22 -5.57 -24.82
C ALA A 274 22.64 -6.06 -25.12
N SER A 275 23.29 -6.70 -24.14
CA SER A 275 24.62 -7.30 -24.27
C SER A 275 24.68 -8.44 -25.27
N ARG A 276 23.54 -9.08 -25.53
CA ARG A 276 23.33 -10.13 -26.54
C ARG A 276 21.94 -9.96 -27.14
N TRP A 277 21.87 -9.76 -28.45
CA TRP A 277 20.63 -9.56 -29.21
C TRP A 277 20.69 -10.29 -30.55
N GLY A 278 19.53 -10.56 -31.16
CA GLY A 278 19.42 -11.26 -32.43
C GLY A 278 19.00 -12.73 -32.28
N VAL A 279 19.29 -13.55 -33.29
CA VAL A 279 18.86 -14.96 -33.39
C VAL A 279 20.06 -15.90 -33.29
N TYR A 280 19.93 -16.93 -32.46
CA TYR A 280 20.99 -17.89 -32.15
C TYR A 280 20.52 -19.32 -32.33
N ARG A 281 21.44 -20.20 -32.75
CA ARG A 281 21.23 -21.65 -32.93
C ARG A 281 22.10 -22.44 -31.96
N SER A 282 21.59 -23.55 -31.43
CA SER A 282 22.34 -24.48 -30.58
C SER A 282 21.87 -25.93 -30.76
N THR A 283 22.81 -26.87 -30.77
CA THR A 283 22.52 -28.32 -30.83
C THR A 283 22.71 -29.02 -29.48
N ASP A 284 23.43 -28.40 -28.55
CA ASP A 284 23.72 -28.93 -27.21
C ASP A 284 22.96 -28.17 -26.10
N GLY A 285 22.48 -26.97 -26.39
CA GLY A 285 21.86 -26.03 -25.45
C GLY A 285 22.87 -25.34 -24.52
N ILE A 286 24.16 -25.41 -24.83
CA ILE A 286 25.27 -24.82 -24.08
C ILE A 286 26.02 -23.83 -24.97
N THR A 287 26.36 -24.26 -26.19
CA THR A 287 27.06 -23.45 -27.19
C THR A 287 26.04 -22.83 -28.13
N TRP A 288 26.04 -21.50 -28.23
CA TRP A 288 25.08 -20.74 -29.03
C TRP A 288 25.78 -19.95 -30.13
N VAL A 289 25.41 -20.23 -31.37
CA VAL A 289 25.98 -19.64 -32.59
C VAL A 289 25.09 -18.50 -33.06
N ASN A 290 25.67 -17.32 -33.27
CA ASN A 290 24.93 -16.17 -33.78
C ASN A 290 24.64 -16.36 -35.28
N ILE A 291 23.36 -16.40 -35.65
CA ILE A 291 22.88 -16.51 -37.03
C ILE A 291 22.06 -15.28 -37.46
N THR A 292 22.17 -14.19 -36.72
CA THR A 292 21.36 -12.97 -36.89
C THR A 292 21.47 -12.40 -38.32
N PRO A 293 20.35 -12.22 -39.04
CA PRO A 293 20.33 -11.62 -40.35
C PRO A 293 20.40 -10.09 -40.26
N LYS A 294 20.69 -9.41 -41.37
CA LYS A 294 20.89 -7.94 -41.42
C LYS A 294 19.62 -7.14 -41.08
N GLU A 295 18.44 -7.72 -41.27
CA GLU A 295 17.15 -7.09 -40.97
C GLU A 295 16.93 -6.94 -39.46
N ILE A 296 17.55 -7.79 -38.66
CA ILE A 296 17.55 -7.71 -37.20
C ILE A 296 18.76 -6.89 -36.78
N ASN A 297 18.51 -5.72 -36.18
CA ASN A 297 19.53 -4.75 -35.80
C ASN A 297 19.42 -4.34 -34.32
N ASN A 298 20.26 -3.39 -33.89
CA ASN A 298 20.31 -2.90 -32.51
C ASN A 298 19.11 -2.03 -32.07
N GLN A 299 18.12 -1.83 -32.93
CA GLN A 299 16.84 -1.19 -32.62
C GLN A 299 15.69 -2.19 -32.48
N THR A 300 15.93 -3.47 -32.80
CA THR A 300 14.91 -4.54 -32.74
C THR A 300 14.33 -4.69 -31.33
N ARG A 301 12.99 -4.65 -31.22
CA ARG A 301 12.30 -4.60 -29.92
C ARG A 301 11.81 -5.94 -29.42
N ARG A 302 11.08 -6.75 -30.20
CA ARG A 302 10.69 -8.12 -29.82
C ARG A 302 10.89 -9.04 -31.00
N ILE A 303 11.31 -10.28 -30.75
CA ILE A 303 11.53 -11.33 -31.75
C ILE A 303 10.84 -12.59 -31.24
N VAL A 304 10.04 -13.23 -32.09
CA VAL A 304 9.45 -14.55 -31.83
C VAL A 304 9.89 -15.54 -32.91
N VAL A 305 10.11 -16.79 -32.51
CA VAL A 305 10.66 -17.86 -33.36
C VAL A 305 9.75 -19.08 -33.37
N ALA A 306 9.44 -19.60 -34.56
CA ALA A 306 8.61 -20.79 -34.73
C ALA A 306 9.36 -21.89 -35.51
N PRO A 307 9.40 -23.13 -35.00
CA PRO A 307 10.01 -24.24 -35.72
C PRO A 307 9.08 -24.69 -36.85
N VAL A 308 9.64 -25.20 -37.94
CA VAL A 308 8.88 -25.90 -38.98
C VAL A 308 8.79 -27.38 -38.58
N PRO A 309 7.63 -27.91 -38.13
CA PRO A 309 7.58 -29.24 -37.53
C PRO A 309 7.92 -30.37 -38.52
N GLN A 310 7.73 -30.16 -39.82
CA GLN A 310 8.04 -31.14 -40.86
C GLN A 310 9.49 -31.09 -41.32
N ASN A 311 10.23 -30.03 -40.98
CA ASN A 311 11.62 -29.86 -41.39
C ASN A 311 12.43 -29.21 -40.26
N PRO A 312 13.19 -29.99 -39.48
CA PRO A 312 13.92 -29.47 -38.32
C PRO A 312 15.09 -28.55 -38.69
N ASP A 313 15.46 -28.44 -39.97
CA ASP A 313 16.45 -27.50 -40.45
C ASP A 313 15.86 -26.11 -40.74
N GLN A 314 14.55 -25.91 -40.56
CA GLN A 314 13.87 -24.66 -40.88
C GLN A 314 13.14 -24.04 -39.67
N ILE A 315 13.22 -22.71 -39.59
CA ILE A 315 12.42 -21.89 -38.66
C ILE A 315 11.86 -20.67 -39.38
N PHE A 316 10.78 -20.11 -38.85
CA PHE A 316 10.33 -18.75 -39.14
C PHE A 316 10.68 -17.82 -37.98
N VAL A 317 10.92 -16.56 -38.30
CA VAL A 317 11.19 -15.48 -37.36
C VAL A 317 10.31 -14.28 -37.70
N LEU A 318 9.61 -13.76 -36.70
CA LEU A 318 8.85 -12.50 -36.79
C LEU A 318 9.38 -11.55 -35.72
N ALA A 319 9.64 -10.30 -36.11
CA ALA A 319 10.20 -9.31 -35.21
C ALA A 319 9.60 -7.92 -35.42
N GLU A 320 9.45 -7.17 -34.33
CA GLU A 320 9.25 -5.71 -34.37
C GLU A 320 10.63 -5.05 -34.58
N THR A 321 10.82 -4.49 -35.77
CA THR A 321 12.10 -3.98 -36.28
C THR A 321 11.95 -2.52 -36.71
N PRO A 322 11.94 -1.55 -35.78
CA PRO A 322 11.81 -0.13 -36.10
C PRO A 322 12.70 0.29 -37.27
N GLY A 323 12.08 0.85 -38.32
CA GLY A 323 12.76 1.33 -39.53
C GLY A 323 13.16 0.27 -40.56
N VAL A 324 12.85 -1.02 -40.35
CA VAL A 324 13.20 -2.12 -41.27
C VAL A 324 12.01 -3.06 -41.48
N GLY A 325 11.80 -3.52 -42.71
CA GLY A 325 10.72 -4.46 -43.04
C GLY A 325 9.43 -3.75 -43.50
N ALA A 326 8.28 -4.37 -43.27
CA ALA A 326 6.97 -3.79 -43.62
C ALA A 326 6.55 -2.79 -42.55
N GLN A 327 6.02 -1.64 -42.98
CA GLN A 327 5.47 -0.63 -42.10
C GLN A 327 3.95 -0.78 -42.03
N GLY A 328 3.44 -1.28 -40.91
CA GLY A 328 2.01 -1.33 -40.62
C GLY A 328 1.53 -0.06 -39.98
N SER A 329 0.25 0.26 -40.18
CA SER A 329 -0.40 1.40 -39.55
C SER A 329 -1.72 1.05 -38.90
N THR A 330 -2.06 1.74 -37.82
CA THR A 330 -3.38 1.65 -37.20
C THR A 330 -3.88 3.03 -36.84
N THR A 331 -5.17 3.25 -37.03
CA THR A 331 -5.86 4.46 -36.58
C THR A 331 -6.36 4.22 -35.17
N TYR A 332 -5.71 4.87 -34.22
CA TYR A 332 -6.14 4.88 -32.84
C TYR A 332 -6.71 6.26 -32.51
N ARG A 333 -8.03 6.30 -32.23
CA ARG A 333 -8.78 7.55 -31.96
C ARG A 333 -8.60 8.68 -32.98
N GLY A 334 -8.47 8.32 -34.26
CA GLY A 334 -8.35 9.28 -35.36
C GLY A 334 -6.91 9.69 -35.69
N GLU A 335 -5.93 9.22 -34.92
CA GLU A 335 -4.50 9.40 -35.20
C GLU A 335 -3.89 8.12 -35.76
N LEU A 336 -3.05 8.28 -36.79
CA LEU A 336 -2.31 7.17 -37.39
C LEU A 336 -1.04 6.89 -36.60
N GLN A 337 -0.89 5.66 -36.14
CA GLN A 337 0.33 5.13 -35.53
C GLN A 337 1.01 4.14 -36.47
N TYR A 338 2.33 4.03 -36.40
CA TYR A 338 3.13 3.20 -37.29
C TYR A 338 4.07 2.27 -36.53
N GLU A 339 4.21 1.04 -37.03
CA GLU A 339 5.18 0.06 -36.56
C GLU A 339 5.85 -0.63 -37.74
N TRP A 340 7.05 -1.18 -37.53
CA TRP A 340 7.80 -1.89 -38.55
C TRP A 340 8.06 -3.32 -38.14
N HIS A 341 7.88 -4.25 -39.06
CA HIS A 341 8.03 -5.68 -38.80
C HIS A 341 8.81 -6.40 -39.88
N SER A 342 9.64 -7.35 -39.45
CA SER A 342 10.36 -8.25 -40.33
C SER A 342 9.90 -9.69 -40.15
N LEU A 343 9.52 -10.35 -41.25
CA LEU A 343 9.18 -11.76 -41.31
C LEU A 343 10.23 -12.47 -42.17
N LEU A 344 10.86 -13.50 -41.61
CA LEU A 344 12.02 -14.17 -42.19
C LEU A 344 11.86 -15.68 -42.06
N LYS A 345 12.37 -16.44 -43.04
CA LYS A 345 12.51 -17.90 -42.97
C LYS A 345 13.99 -18.26 -43.01
N TYR A 346 14.45 -19.04 -42.05
CA TYR A 346 15.81 -19.57 -42.01
C TYR A 346 15.84 -21.03 -42.44
N THR A 347 16.87 -21.42 -43.20
CA THR A 347 17.19 -22.81 -43.51
C THR A 347 18.65 -23.08 -43.14
N TYR A 348 18.89 -24.03 -42.24
CA TYR A 348 20.21 -24.57 -41.99
C TYR A 348 20.69 -25.36 -43.21
N VAL A 349 21.92 -25.12 -43.63
CA VAL A 349 22.56 -25.80 -44.77
C VAL A 349 23.71 -26.69 -44.30
N SER A 350 24.64 -26.14 -43.51
CA SER A 350 25.82 -26.89 -43.03
C SER A 350 26.54 -26.21 -41.87
N GLY A 351 27.46 -26.94 -41.22
CA GLY A 351 28.35 -26.42 -40.19
C GLY A 351 27.62 -25.97 -38.93
N ASP A 352 27.92 -24.76 -38.48
CA ASP A 352 27.29 -24.14 -37.31
C ASP A 352 26.00 -23.38 -37.65
N GLY A 353 25.74 -23.15 -38.94
CA GLY A 353 24.60 -22.42 -39.48
C GLY A 353 24.86 -20.92 -39.74
N ALA A 354 26.05 -20.40 -39.40
CA ALA A 354 26.38 -19.00 -39.65
C ALA A 354 26.90 -18.77 -41.08
N GLY A 355 26.78 -17.55 -41.59
CA GLY A 355 27.29 -17.17 -42.91
C GLY A 355 26.71 -18.04 -44.03
N ALA A 356 27.57 -18.69 -44.80
CA ALA A 356 27.14 -19.60 -45.88
C ALA A 356 26.54 -20.93 -45.37
N GLY A 357 26.70 -21.25 -44.07
CA GLY A 357 26.12 -22.43 -43.43
C GLY A 357 24.61 -22.32 -43.17
N GLY A 358 24.01 -21.14 -43.36
CA GLY A 358 22.58 -20.91 -43.24
C GLY A 358 22.08 -19.94 -44.30
N GLN A 359 20.80 -20.06 -44.66
CA GLN A 359 20.16 -19.20 -45.66
C GLN A 359 18.93 -18.53 -45.07
N TRP A 360 18.83 -17.22 -45.28
CA TRP A 360 17.70 -16.39 -44.88
C TRP A 360 16.89 -15.99 -46.11
N ASP A 361 15.59 -16.22 -46.04
CA ASP A 361 14.61 -15.75 -47.01
C ASP A 361 13.76 -14.65 -46.37
N VAL A 362 13.82 -13.45 -46.94
CA VAL A 362 13.15 -12.26 -46.41
C VAL A 362 11.74 -12.19 -46.97
N ARG A 363 10.75 -12.34 -46.08
CA ARG A 363 9.31 -12.33 -46.42
C ARG A 363 8.59 -11.07 -45.97
N SER A 364 9.30 -10.09 -45.41
CA SER A 364 8.70 -8.89 -44.81
C SER A 364 7.80 -8.13 -45.78
N ALA A 365 8.14 -8.07 -47.08
CA ALA A 365 7.32 -7.40 -48.10
C ALA A 365 5.93 -8.02 -48.31
N ASN A 366 5.72 -9.25 -47.82
CA ASN A 366 4.45 -9.96 -47.90
C ASN A 366 3.66 -9.94 -46.58
N ILE A 367 4.10 -9.19 -45.56
CA ILE A 367 3.28 -9.00 -44.36
C ILE A 367 1.97 -8.28 -44.76
N PRO A 368 0.79 -8.69 -44.23
CA PRO A 368 -0.48 -8.07 -44.59
C PRO A 368 -0.53 -6.59 -44.21
N LEU A 369 -0.69 -5.73 -45.22
CA LEU A 369 -0.92 -4.29 -45.12
C LEU A 369 -2.21 -3.97 -45.88
N THR A 370 -3.34 -4.39 -45.30
CA THR A 370 -4.61 -4.52 -46.05
C THR A 370 -5.53 -3.31 -45.91
N ASP A 371 -5.42 -2.57 -44.81
CA ASP A 371 -6.21 -1.36 -44.55
C ASP A 371 -5.53 -0.54 -43.44
N ALA A 372 -5.04 0.65 -43.79
CA ALA A 372 -4.33 1.54 -42.88
C ALA A 372 -5.15 2.01 -41.65
N LYS A 373 -6.46 1.78 -41.63
CA LYS A 373 -7.26 2.10 -40.45
C LYS A 373 -7.06 1.08 -39.33
N ARG A 374 -7.11 -0.23 -39.61
CA ARG A 374 -6.91 -1.28 -38.58
C ARG A 374 -6.54 -2.66 -39.14
N GLY A 375 -6.42 -2.82 -40.45
CA GLY A 375 -6.17 -4.11 -41.12
C GLY A 375 -4.72 -4.33 -41.53
N ASP A 376 -3.83 -3.38 -41.24
CA ASP A 376 -2.40 -3.64 -41.32
C ASP A 376 -1.97 -4.52 -40.13
N PHE A 377 -0.87 -5.24 -40.31
CA PHE A 377 -0.22 -5.91 -39.20
C PHE A 377 0.32 -4.89 -38.19
N TYR A 378 -0.19 -4.93 -36.96
CA TYR A 378 0.19 -4.01 -35.88
C TYR A 378 0.24 -4.79 -34.56
N SER A 379 1.33 -4.64 -33.81
CA SER A 379 1.68 -5.48 -32.65
C SER A 379 1.76 -4.72 -31.33
N GLN A 380 1.29 -3.46 -31.31
CA GLN A 380 1.22 -2.62 -30.10
C GLN A 380 2.55 -2.55 -29.34
N GLY A 381 3.64 -2.28 -30.06
CA GLY A 381 5.00 -2.23 -29.53
C GLY A 381 5.54 -3.60 -29.15
N GLY A 382 5.15 -4.63 -29.89
CA GLY A 382 5.49 -6.02 -29.62
C GLY A 382 4.76 -6.57 -28.40
N TYR A 383 3.65 -5.98 -27.98
CA TYR A 383 2.81 -6.49 -26.89
C TYR A 383 2.12 -7.81 -27.30
N ASP A 384 1.38 -7.78 -28.40
CA ASP A 384 0.78 -8.92 -29.08
C ASP A 384 1.61 -9.23 -30.33
N LEU A 385 2.61 -10.10 -30.16
CA LEU A 385 3.45 -10.57 -31.27
C LEU A 385 3.48 -12.09 -31.28
N LEU A 386 2.89 -12.66 -32.32
CA LEU A 386 2.64 -14.09 -32.44
C LEU A 386 3.13 -14.64 -33.77
N LEU A 387 3.71 -15.84 -33.72
CA LEU A 387 4.11 -16.62 -34.89
C LEU A 387 3.96 -18.13 -34.61
N ARG A 388 3.24 -18.84 -35.49
CA ARG A 388 3.08 -20.30 -35.44
C ARG A 388 3.09 -20.91 -36.84
N VAL A 389 3.60 -22.13 -36.96
CA VAL A 389 3.62 -22.93 -38.19
C VAL A 389 2.81 -24.19 -37.94
N SER A 390 1.96 -24.58 -38.89
CA SER A 390 1.14 -25.78 -38.74
C SER A 390 2.02 -27.04 -38.64
N PRO A 391 1.69 -28.00 -37.75
CA PRO A 391 2.35 -29.29 -37.69
C PRO A 391 1.98 -30.23 -38.85
N PHE A 392 1.07 -29.83 -39.75
CA PHE A 392 0.67 -30.61 -40.92
C PHE A 392 1.08 -30.01 -42.27
N ASP A 393 1.41 -28.72 -42.32
CA ASP A 393 1.77 -28.01 -43.56
C ASP A 393 2.76 -26.87 -43.26
N SER A 394 3.98 -26.98 -43.76
CA SER A 394 5.05 -25.99 -43.54
C SER A 394 4.80 -24.63 -44.22
N ASN A 395 3.82 -24.57 -45.12
CA ASN A 395 3.39 -23.34 -45.78
C ASN A 395 2.19 -22.69 -45.07
N LEU A 396 1.51 -23.40 -44.17
CA LEU A 396 0.46 -22.81 -43.35
C LEU A 396 1.10 -22.12 -42.13
N VAL A 397 1.26 -20.81 -42.23
CA VAL A 397 1.91 -19.97 -41.22
C VAL A 397 0.92 -18.93 -40.71
N VAL A 398 0.85 -18.76 -39.40
CA VAL A 398 -0.04 -17.81 -38.73
C VAL A 398 0.82 -16.76 -38.03
N ILE A 399 0.47 -15.49 -38.24
CA ILE A 399 1.04 -14.35 -37.52
C ILE A 399 -0.09 -13.58 -36.84
N GLY A 400 0.19 -13.01 -35.67
CA GLY A 400 -0.81 -12.28 -34.90
C GLY A 400 -0.24 -11.01 -34.26
N GLY A 401 -1.13 -10.02 -34.17
CA GLY A 401 -1.02 -8.81 -33.34
C GLY A 401 -2.43 -8.38 -32.96
N THR A 402 -2.81 -7.13 -33.21
CA THR A 402 -4.22 -6.70 -33.00
C THR A 402 -5.22 -7.56 -33.77
N ASN A 403 -4.80 -8.10 -34.92
CA ASN A 403 -5.55 -9.06 -35.74
C ASN A 403 -4.77 -10.36 -35.94
N LEU A 404 -5.49 -11.38 -36.43
CA LEU A 404 -4.93 -12.68 -36.78
C LEU A 404 -4.89 -12.88 -38.30
N TYR A 405 -3.72 -13.26 -38.81
CA TYR A 405 -3.50 -13.50 -40.24
C TYR A 405 -2.91 -14.89 -40.48
N CYS A 406 -3.32 -15.52 -41.58
CA CYS A 406 -2.70 -16.76 -42.04
C CYS A 406 -2.22 -16.64 -43.48
N SER A 407 -1.14 -17.33 -43.80
CA SER A 407 -0.67 -17.59 -45.15
C SER A 407 -0.72 -19.09 -45.43
N THR A 408 -1.06 -19.49 -46.65
CA THR A 408 -0.96 -20.89 -47.11
C THR A 408 0.22 -21.14 -48.06
N ASP A 409 1.10 -20.15 -48.24
CA ASP A 409 2.32 -20.26 -49.07
C ASP A 409 3.60 -19.86 -48.30
N GLY A 410 3.54 -19.84 -46.97
CA GLY A 410 4.66 -19.45 -46.11
C GLY A 410 5.06 -17.99 -46.27
N PHE A 411 4.12 -17.11 -46.60
CA PHE A 411 4.34 -15.69 -46.92
C PHE A 411 5.33 -15.49 -48.07
N THR A 412 5.34 -16.39 -49.06
CA THR A 412 6.12 -16.21 -50.30
C THR A 412 5.50 -15.14 -51.20
N SER A 413 4.20 -14.89 -51.05
CA SER A 413 3.45 -13.83 -51.74
C SER A 413 2.37 -13.24 -50.83
N THR A 414 1.73 -12.15 -51.27
CA THR A 414 0.53 -11.60 -50.60
C THR A 414 -0.77 -12.30 -51.02
N VAL A 415 -0.77 -13.07 -52.11
CA VAL A 415 -1.96 -13.66 -52.74
C VAL A 415 -2.66 -14.67 -51.82
N ASN A 416 -1.88 -15.42 -51.05
CA ASN A 416 -2.37 -16.47 -50.17
C ASN A 416 -2.51 -16.04 -48.71
N ASN A 417 -2.43 -14.73 -48.44
CA ASN A 417 -2.58 -14.18 -47.11
C ASN A 417 -4.04 -13.82 -46.84
N ARG A 418 -4.51 -14.12 -45.64
CA ARG A 418 -5.89 -13.88 -45.23
C ARG A 418 -5.95 -13.34 -43.82
N TRP A 419 -6.80 -12.34 -43.62
CA TRP A 419 -7.21 -11.84 -42.32
C TRP A 419 -8.33 -12.74 -41.79
N ILE A 420 -8.04 -13.46 -40.71
CA ILE A 420 -8.88 -14.56 -40.21
C ILE A 420 -9.50 -14.30 -38.84
N GLY A 421 -9.17 -13.21 -38.14
CA GLY A 421 -9.76 -12.85 -36.85
C GLY A 421 -9.28 -11.49 -36.34
N GLY A 422 -9.90 -10.98 -35.28
CA GLY A 422 -9.60 -9.68 -34.67
C GLY A 422 -10.72 -8.68 -34.91
N TYR A 423 -10.40 -7.50 -35.45
CA TYR A 423 -11.42 -6.56 -35.93
C TYR A 423 -12.07 -7.08 -37.23
N ASP A 424 -13.35 -6.74 -37.47
CA ASP A 424 -14.05 -7.12 -38.71
C ASP A 424 -14.03 -5.98 -39.73
N LYS A 425 -13.38 -6.22 -40.87
CA LYS A 425 -13.37 -5.29 -42.02
C LYS A 425 -14.68 -5.30 -42.81
N ASP A 426 -15.47 -6.36 -42.71
CA ASP A 426 -16.69 -6.55 -43.50
C ASP A 426 -17.94 -6.02 -42.78
N ASP A 427 -17.80 -5.53 -41.53
CA ASP A 427 -18.89 -4.87 -40.82
C ASP A 427 -19.12 -3.46 -41.39
N PRO A 428 -20.34 -3.09 -41.83
CA PRO A 428 -20.63 -1.75 -42.34
C PRO A 428 -20.43 -0.61 -41.32
N PHE A 429 -20.28 -0.91 -40.02
CA PHE A 429 -19.96 0.03 -38.93
C PHE A 429 -18.52 -0.11 -38.42
N TRP A 430 -17.63 -0.66 -39.25
CA TRP A 430 -16.21 -0.92 -39.02
C TRP A 430 -15.41 0.26 -38.41
N ASP A 431 -15.85 1.49 -38.64
CA ASP A 431 -15.29 2.69 -38.01
C ASP A 431 -15.51 2.75 -36.49
N LYS A 432 -16.36 1.88 -35.93
CA LYS A 432 -16.76 1.80 -34.51
C LYS A 432 -16.21 0.59 -33.74
N TYR A 433 -15.02 0.06 -34.10
CA TYR A 433 -14.38 -1.08 -33.40
C TYR A 433 -15.17 -2.40 -33.52
N SER A 434 -15.72 -2.68 -34.70
CA SER A 434 -16.41 -3.94 -34.98
C SER A 434 -15.48 -5.14 -34.86
N LEU A 435 -16.00 -6.23 -34.28
CA LEU A 435 -15.24 -7.44 -33.99
C LEU A 435 -15.59 -8.54 -34.98
N TYR A 436 -14.59 -9.33 -35.35
CA TYR A 436 -14.82 -10.55 -36.12
C TYR A 436 -15.78 -11.45 -35.32
N PRO A 437 -16.82 -12.04 -35.93
CA PRO A 437 -17.82 -12.79 -35.19
C PRO A 437 -17.18 -13.88 -34.31
N ASN A 438 -17.45 -13.81 -33.01
CA ASN A 438 -16.91 -14.70 -31.97
C ASN A 438 -15.37 -14.78 -31.90
N HIS A 439 -14.64 -13.71 -32.23
CA HIS A 439 -13.18 -13.68 -32.06
C HIS A 439 -12.69 -12.29 -31.64
N HIS A 440 -11.92 -12.24 -30.57
CA HIS A 440 -11.41 -11.00 -29.98
C HIS A 440 -10.13 -10.52 -30.69
N PRO A 441 -9.81 -9.21 -30.72
CA PRO A 441 -8.49 -8.68 -31.11
C PRO A 441 -7.40 -9.02 -30.08
N ASP A 442 -6.17 -8.58 -30.33
CA ASP A 442 -5.02 -8.68 -29.40
C ASP A 442 -4.52 -10.12 -29.18
N GLN A 443 -3.87 -10.68 -30.20
CA GLN A 443 -3.53 -12.11 -30.29
C GLN A 443 -2.26 -12.46 -29.52
N HIS A 444 -2.38 -13.36 -28.52
CA HIS A 444 -1.25 -13.77 -27.68
C HIS A 444 -0.67 -15.14 -28.03
N ASP A 445 -1.51 -16.15 -28.34
CA ASP A 445 -1.05 -17.44 -28.83
C ASP A 445 -2.11 -18.15 -29.71
N VAL A 446 -1.66 -19.09 -30.54
CA VAL A 446 -2.51 -20.07 -31.23
C VAL A 446 -1.88 -21.45 -31.12
N VAL A 447 -2.71 -22.49 -31.02
CA VAL A 447 -2.25 -23.88 -31.06
C VAL A 447 -3.09 -24.69 -32.02
N PHE A 448 -2.41 -25.45 -32.87
CA PHE A 448 -3.06 -26.39 -33.77
C PHE A 448 -3.45 -27.65 -33.01
N HIS A 449 -4.63 -28.19 -33.34
CA HIS A 449 -5.05 -29.47 -32.80
C HIS A 449 -4.06 -30.58 -33.22
N PRO A 450 -3.67 -31.48 -32.31
CA PRO A 450 -2.55 -32.41 -32.55
C PRO A 450 -2.79 -33.42 -33.67
N THR A 451 -4.05 -33.73 -34.01
CA THR A 451 -4.42 -34.71 -35.04
C THR A 451 -5.34 -34.16 -36.15
N LYS A 452 -5.83 -32.93 -36.04
CA LYS A 452 -6.86 -32.37 -36.95
C LYS A 452 -6.29 -31.14 -37.66
N PRO A 453 -5.90 -31.25 -38.95
CA PRO A 453 -5.06 -30.25 -39.62
C PRO A 453 -5.69 -28.87 -39.86
N ASN A 454 -7.01 -28.76 -39.72
CA ASN A 454 -7.75 -27.51 -39.92
C ASN A 454 -8.29 -26.90 -38.62
N VAL A 455 -8.12 -27.60 -37.49
CA VAL A 455 -8.62 -27.17 -36.18
C VAL A 455 -7.51 -26.41 -35.44
N MET A 456 -7.84 -25.25 -34.89
CA MET A 456 -6.92 -24.39 -34.16
C MET A 456 -7.64 -23.65 -33.04
N LEU A 457 -6.95 -23.50 -31.90
CA LEU A 457 -7.36 -22.61 -30.82
C LEU A 457 -6.60 -21.29 -30.94
N SER A 458 -7.28 -20.20 -30.63
CA SER A 458 -6.75 -18.84 -30.49
C SER A 458 -6.97 -18.37 -29.06
N VAL A 459 -5.95 -17.72 -28.48
CA VAL A 459 -6.05 -17.07 -27.17
C VAL A 459 -5.58 -15.61 -27.21
N ASN A 460 -6.33 -14.76 -26.52
CA ASN A 460 -6.24 -13.31 -26.58
C ASN A 460 -6.79 -12.65 -25.31
N ASP A 461 -7.00 -11.33 -25.36
CA ASP A 461 -7.56 -10.55 -24.26
C ASP A 461 -9.03 -10.91 -23.90
N GLY A 462 -9.74 -11.61 -24.79
CA GLY A 462 -11.11 -12.10 -24.61
C GLY A 462 -11.24 -13.60 -24.36
N GLY A 463 -10.15 -14.29 -23.98
CA GLY A 463 -10.17 -15.70 -23.62
C GLY A 463 -9.84 -16.64 -24.78
N ILE A 464 -10.65 -17.69 -24.98
CA ILE A 464 -10.36 -18.80 -25.89
C ILE A 464 -11.41 -18.92 -26.98
N GLN A 465 -10.97 -19.00 -28.23
CA GLN A 465 -11.83 -19.27 -29.38
C GLN A 465 -11.24 -20.36 -30.28
N ARG A 466 -12.12 -21.13 -30.91
CA ARG A 466 -11.75 -22.26 -31.77
C ARG A 466 -12.25 -22.05 -33.19
N THR A 467 -11.44 -22.44 -34.16
CA THR A 467 -11.89 -22.70 -35.52
C THR A 467 -11.72 -24.16 -35.88
N ASP A 468 -12.67 -24.71 -36.65
CA ASP A 468 -12.57 -26.05 -37.23
C ASP A 468 -12.10 -26.04 -38.68
N SER A 469 -11.97 -24.85 -39.28
CA SER A 469 -11.60 -24.69 -40.68
C SER A 469 -10.81 -23.41 -40.91
N ILE A 470 -9.55 -23.40 -40.45
CA ILE A 470 -8.62 -22.30 -40.71
C ILE A 470 -8.42 -22.02 -42.20
N ARG A 471 -8.70 -23.00 -43.07
CA ARG A 471 -8.61 -22.88 -44.54
C ARG A 471 -9.87 -22.35 -45.20
N ALA A 472 -10.96 -22.10 -44.48
CA ALA A 472 -12.15 -21.46 -45.05
C ALA A 472 -11.85 -20.05 -45.58
N SER A 473 -12.57 -19.60 -46.62
CA SER A 473 -12.41 -18.26 -47.20
C SER A 473 -12.70 -17.15 -46.18
N ARG A 474 -13.72 -17.33 -45.34
CA ARG A 474 -13.98 -16.59 -44.11
C ARG A 474 -13.96 -17.60 -42.96
N VAL A 475 -13.05 -17.43 -42.02
CA VAL A 475 -12.86 -18.38 -40.92
C VAL A 475 -13.99 -18.19 -39.92
N SER A 476 -14.66 -19.28 -39.52
CA SER A 476 -15.66 -19.23 -38.45
C SER A 476 -15.01 -19.54 -37.11
N TRP A 477 -15.44 -18.83 -36.07
CA TRP A 477 -14.97 -19.00 -34.70
C TRP A 477 -16.11 -19.40 -33.76
N THR A 478 -15.76 -20.28 -32.84
CA THR A 478 -16.60 -20.74 -31.73
C THR A 478 -15.96 -20.25 -30.44
N ASP A 479 -16.73 -19.52 -29.64
CA ASP A 479 -16.33 -19.12 -28.29
C ASP A 479 -16.28 -20.36 -27.36
N LEU A 480 -15.17 -20.51 -26.64
CA LEU A 480 -14.95 -21.60 -25.69
C LEU A 480 -14.84 -21.11 -24.25
N ASN A 481 -15.40 -19.94 -23.91
CA ASN A 481 -15.19 -19.33 -22.60
C ASN A 481 -16.12 -19.85 -21.49
N ARG A 482 -16.88 -20.93 -21.74
CA ARG A 482 -17.88 -21.49 -20.83
C ARG A 482 -17.28 -21.94 -19.51
N GLY A 483 -17.41 -21.11 -18.47
CA GLY A 483 -16.86 -21.36 -17.15
C GLY A 483 -15.39 -21.01 -16.97
N TYR A 484 -14.79 -20.37 -17.96
CA TYR A 484 -13.47 -19.81 -17.87
C TYR A 484 -13.51 -18.43 -17.21
N LEU A 485 -13.73 -18.41 -15.88
CA LEU A 485 -13.99 -17.18 -15.11
C LEU A 485 -12.70 -16.37 -14.89
N THR A 486 -12.25 -15.66 -15.92
CA THR A 486 -10.97 -14.91 -15.92
C THR A 486 -11.12 -13.43 -16.28
N THR A 487 -12.35 -12.94 -16.44
CA THR A 487 -12.65 -11.53 -16.71
C THR A 487 -12.16 -10.60 -15.61
N GLN A 488 -11.72 -9.40 -16.01
CA GLN A 488 -11.07 -8.41 -15.16
C GLN A 488 -11.98 -7.19 -15.00
N PHE A 489 -12.79 -7.16 -13.94
CA PHE A 489 -13.74 -6.07 -13.72
C PHE A 489 -13.07 -4.86 -13.08
N TYR A 490 -13.42 -3.65 -13.56
CA TYR A 490 -13.11 -2.40 -12.86
C TYR A 490 -14.24 -1.98 -11.93
N THR A 491 -15.49 -2.15 -12.38
CA THR A 491 -16.68 -1.71 -11.64
C THR A 491 -17.83 -2.69 -11.79
N ILE A 492 -18.74 -2.68 -10.82
CA ILE A 492 -19.97 -3.47 -10.81
C ILE A 492 -21.08 -2.64 -10.17
N ASP A 493 -22.31 -2.82 -10.65
CA ASP A 493 -23.53 -2.36 -10.01
C ASP A 493 -24.59 -3.48 -9.97
N GLN A 494 -25.51 -3.36 -9.02
CA GLN A 494 -26.61 -4.29 -8.83
C GLN A 494 -27.92 -3.51 -8.68
N GLU A 495 -29.01 -4.07 -9.21
CA GLU A 495 -30.32 -3.42 -9.04
C GLU A 495 -30.69 -3.36 -7.55
N PRO A 496 -31.18 -2.21 -7.04
CA PRO A 496 -31.27 -1.94 -5.61
C PRO A 496 -32.42 -2.66 -4.89
N TYR A 497 -33.23 -3.47 -5.57
CA TYR A 497 -34.35 -4.19 -4.97
C TYR A 497 -33.97 -5.54 -4.40
N ALA A 498 -34.65 -5.93 -3.31
CA ALA A 498 -34.39 -7.18 -2.62
C ALA A 498 -34.55 -8.37 -3.56
N GLU A 499 -33.64 -9.34 -3.46
CA GLU A 499 -33.65 -10.56 -4.29
C GLU A 499 -33.54 -10.33 -5.81
N SER A 500 -33.29 -9.10 -6.28
CA SER A 500 -33.01 -8.89 -7.69
C SER A 500 -31.78 -9.68 -8.14
N THR A 501 -31.89 -10.24 -9.33
CA THR A 501 -30.85 -11.00 -10.00
C THR A 501 -30.01 -10.15 -10.94
N LYS A 502 -30.33 -8.87 -11.14
CA LYS A 502 -29.67 -8.04 -12.14
C LYS A 502 -28.30 -7.55 -11.69
N LEU A 503 -27.30 -7.73 -12.55
CA LEU A 503 -25.93 -7.21 -12.39
C LEU A 503 -25.46 -6.57 -13.69
N ILE A 504 -24.66 -5.52 -13.59
CA ILE A 504 -23.99 -4.85 -14.70
C ILE A 504 -22.56 -4.56 -14.29
N GLY A 505 -21.58 -4.79 -15.17
CA GLY A 505 -20.19 -4.53 -14.84
C GLY A 505 -19.33 -4.19 -16.04
N GLY A 506 -18.36 -3.32 -15.79
CA GLY A 506 -17.37 -2.87 -16.76
C GLY A 506 -16.06 -3.61 -16.60
N MET A 507 -15.53 -4.15 -17.70
CA MET A 507 -14.34 -4.99 -17.71
C MET A 507 -13.22 -4.36 -18.55
N GLN A 508 -11.99 -4.69 -18.18
CA GLN A 508 -10.82 -4.41 -19.00
C GLN A 508 -10.90 -5.13 -20.35
N ASP A 509 -10.66 -4.39 -21.44
CA ASP A 509 -10.62 -4.82 -22.85
C ASP A 509 -11.90 -5.51 -23.38
N ASN A 510 -12.82 -5.86 -22.49
CA ASN A 510 -13.96 -6.74 -22.73
C ASN A 510 -15.30 -6.01 -22.56
N ALA A 511 -15.36 -4.68 -22.72
CA ALA A 511 -16.57 -3.88 -22.71
C ALA A 511 -17.37 -3.92 -21.38
N THR A 512 -18.58 -3.33 -21.38
CA THR A 512 -19.57 -3.49 -20.31
C THR A 512 -20.58 -4.58 -20.65
N TRP A 513 -20.97 -5.39 -19.68
CA TRP A 513 -21.94 -6.46 -19.81
C TRP A 513 -22.95 -6.46 -18.66
N ALA A 514 -24.12 -7.08 -18.88
CA ALA A 514 -25.17 -7.21 -17.88
C ALA A 514 -25.82 -8.61 -17.89
N THR A 515 -26.37 -9.02 -16.75
CA THR A 515 -27.21 -10.22 -16.60
C THR A 515 -28.44 -9.87 -15.77
N ASP A 516 -29.52 -10.62 -15.97
CA ASP A 516 -30.73 -10.63 -15.16
C ASP A 516 -30.96 -12.00 -14.50
N ASN A 517 -29.92 -12.83 -14.42
CA ASN A 517 -29.99 -14.20 -13.93
C ASN A 517 -29.01 -14.43 -12.77
N SER A 518 -29.49 -15.13 -11.73
CA SER A 518 -28.67 -15.47 -10.55
C SER A 518 -27.73 -16.64 -10.77
N SER A 519 -27.91 -17.44 -11.82
CA SER A 519 -27.08 -18.61 -12.10
C SER A 519 -25.67 -18.20 -12.51
N GLY A 520 -24.67 -18.81 -11.88
CA GLY A 520 -23.27 -18.66 -12.26
C GLY A 520 -22.93 -19.23 -13.65
N THR A 521 -23.83 -20.00 -14.26
CA THR A 521 -23.71 -20.51 -15.64
C THR A 521 -24.51 -19.70 -16.67
N SER A 522 -25.10 -18.57 -16.25
CA SER A 522 -25.84 -17.70 -17.16
C SER A 522 -24.92 -16.90 -18.07
N PHE A 523 -25.38 -16.71 -19.30
CA PHE A 523 -24.68 -15.84 -20.24
C PHE A 523 -25.01 -14.40 -19.89
N TRP A 524 -23.98 -13.56 -19.88
CA TRP A 524 -24.18 -12.12 -19.80
C TRP A 524 -24.38 -11.57 -21.22
N ARG A 525 -25.05 -10.43 -21.30
CA ARG A 525 -25.33 -9.69 -22.54
C ARG A 525 -24.40 -8.48 -22.65
N ARG A 526 -23.76 -8.33 -23.80
CA ARG A 526 -22.85 -7.20 -24.09
C ARG A 526 -23.64 -5.91 -24.24
N LEU A 527 -23.17 -4.83 -23.64
CA LEU A 527 -23.70 -3.49 -23.83
C LEU A 527 -22.88 -2.69 -24.85
N GLY A 528 -21.56 -2.70 -24.71
CA GLY A 528 -20.63 -2.00 -25.61
C GLY A 528 -19.45 -1.36 -24.87
N GLY A 529 -18.57 -0.70 -25.61
CA GLY A 529 -17.31 -0.15 -25.11
C GLY A 529 -16.08 -0.97 -25.53
N GLY A 530 -14.89 -0.38 -25.35
CA GLY A 530 -13.60 -1.09 -25.41
C GLY A 530 -13.27 -1.62 -24.03
N ASP A 531 -12.76 -0.77 -23.14
CA ASP A 531 -12.84 -1.00 -21.71
C ASP A 531 -14.24 -0.59 -21.21
N GLY A 532 -14.89 -1.44 -20.43
CA GLY A 532 -16.06 -1.04 -19.64
C GLY A 532 -15.64 -0.38 -18.34
N ALA A 533 -16.09 0.85 -18.10
CA ALA A 533 -15.82 1.60 -16.87
C ALA A 533 -17.06 1.59 -15.95
N TYR A 534 -17.38 2.69 -15.27
CA TYR A 534 -18.53 2.80 -14.35
C TYR A 534 -19.86 2.53 -15.07
N CYS A 535 -20.77 1.85 -14.38
CA CYS A 535 -22.06 1.42 -14.91
C CYS A 535 -23.14 1.37 -13.80
N TYR A 536 -24.41 1.58 -14.19
CA TYR A 536 -25.55 1.65 -13.28
C TYR A 536 -26.85 1.13 -13.91
N PHE A 537 -27.72 0.57 -13.08
CA PHE A 537 -29.14 0.38 -13.41
C PHE A 537 -30.02 1.54 -12.94
N ALA A 538 -31.02 1.87 -13.75
CA ALA A 538 -32.09 2.80 -13.42
C ALA A 538 -33.46 2.30 -13.91
N ASP A 539 -34.53 3.00 -13.53
CA ASP A 539 -35.91 2.76 -13.99
C ASP A 539 -36.40 1.33 -13.73
N SER A 540 -36.06 0.80 -12.56
CA SER A 540 -36.25 -0.60 -12.19
C SER A 540 -35.58 -1.58 -13.16
N GLY A 541 -34.31 -1.31 -13.43
CA GLY A 541 -33.45 -2.16 -14.26
C GLY A 541 -33.87 -2.20 -15.73
N ARG A 542 -34.63 -1.20 -16.20
CA ARG A 542 -35.01 -1.03 -17.62
C ARG A 542 -34.11 -0.06 -18.36
N THR A 543 -33.36 0.75 -17.63
CA THR A 543 -32.37 1.67 -18.18
C THR A 543 -30.99 1.27 -17.68
N GLU A 544 -30.04 1.15 -18.59
CA GLU A 544 -28.65 0.85 -18.29
C GLU A 544 -27.79 2.05 -18.68
N TYR A 545 -27.05 2.58 -17.73
CA TYR A 545 -26.03 3.60 -17.97
C TYR A 545 -24.66 2.94 -17.86
N TYR A 546 -23.78 3.20 -18.82
CA TYR A 546 -22.41 2.72 -18.75
C TYR A 546 -21.45 3.71 -19.41
N SER A 547 -20.19 3.62 -19.00
CA SER A 547 -19.11 4.40 -19.56
C SER A 547 -18.01 3.49 -20.12
N SER A 548 -17.21 4.03 -21.02
CA SER A 548 -15.96 3.46 -21.49
C SER A 548 -14.77 4.23 -20.93
N GLN A 549 -13.55 3.79 -21.20
CA GLN A 549 -12.35 4.49 -20.76
C GLN A 549 -12.36 5.97 -21.19
N GLN A 550 -11.94 6.85 -20.27
CA GLN A 550 -11.95 8.31 -20.41
C GLN A 550 -13.33 8.95 -20.57
N GLY A 551 -14.34 8.43 -19.88
CA GLY A 551 -15.58 9.17 -19.62
C GLY A 551 -16.55 9.26 -20.80
N ARG A 552 -16.40 8.45 -21.86
CA ARG A 552 -17.43 8.32 -22.91
C ARG A 552 -18.61 7.54 -22.36
N MET A 553 -19.83 8.07 -22.44
CA MET A 553 -20.99 7.51 -21.71
C MET A 553 -22.17 7.19 -22.63
N PHE A 554 -22.90 6.14 -22.29
CA PHE A 554 -24.07 5.68 -23.05
C PHE A 554 -25.24 5.36 -22.13
N ARG A 555 -26.44 5.62 -22.63
CA ARG A 555 -27.71 5.13 -22.10
C ARG A 555 -28.26 4.07 -23.05
N ILE A 556 -28.73 2.97 -22.49
CA ILE A 556 -29.61 2.01 -23.17
C ILE A 556 -30.94 1.97 -22.42
N ARG A 557 -32.06 2.05 -23.14
CA ARG A 557 -33.39 1.81 -22.57
C ARG A 557 -34.02 0.57 -23.17
N ARG A 558 -34.77 -0.14 -22.33
CA ARG A 558 -35.47 -1.37 -22.69
C ARG A 558 -36.96 -1.27 -22.46
N ASP A 559 -37.71 -1.95 -23.32
CA ASP A 559 -39.14 -2.18 -23.09
C ASP A 559 -39.36 -3.25 -22.00
N ALA A 560 -40.63 -3.51 -21.67
CA ALA A 560 -40.99 -4.52 -20.67
C ALA A 560 -40.64 -5.96 -21.09
N ALA A 561 -40.38 -6.20 -22.38
CA ALA A 561 -39.93 -7.49 -22.90
C ALA A 561 -38.40 -7.62 -22.93
N GLY A 562 -37.66 -6.57 -22.54
CA GLY A 562 -36.19 -6.54 -22.51
C GLY A 562 -35.54 -6.13 -23.84
N ASN A 563 -36.33 -5.77 -24.86
CA ASN A 563 -35.80 -5.31 -26.14
C ASN A 563 -35.22 -3.91 -26.00
N GLU A 564 -34.08 -3.68 -26.64
CA GLU A 564 -33.48 -2.35 -26.73
C GLU A 564 -34.34 -1.44 -27.59
N VAL A 565 -34.82 -0.32 -27.02
CA VAL A 565 -35.65 0.68 -27.72
C VAL A 565 -34.91 2.00 -27.93
N ASP A 566 -33.77 2.19 -27.26
CA ASP A 566 -32.93 3.37 -27.38
C ASP A 566 -31.50 3.05 -26.98
N ARG A 567 -30.57 3.61 -27.75
CA ARG A 567 -29.15 3.70 -27.44
C ARG A 567 -28.68 5.10 -27.80
N SER A 568 -28.13 5.79 -26.82
CA SER A 568 -27.69 7.18 -26.99
C SER A 568 -26.38 7.43 -26.27
N ARG A 569 -25.47 8.17 -26.90
CA ARG A 569 -24.31 8.77 -26.23
C ARG A 569 -24.78 9.96 -25.39
N ILE A 570 -24.33 10.04 -24.13
CA ILE A 570 -24.88 10.98 -23.14
C ILE A 570 -23.83 11.86 -22.43
N ASP A 571 -22.54 11.65 -22.70
CA ASP A 571 -21.48 12.46 -22.08
C ASP A 571 -21.57 13.95 -22.48
N PRO A 572 -21.18 14.87 -21.57
CA PRO A 572 -21.27 16.31 -21.82
C PRO A 572 -20.27 16.76 -22.88
N SER A 573 -20.69 17.64 -23.81
CA SER A 573 -19.82 18.16 -24.88
C SER A 573 -18.66 19.05 -24.42
N GLY A 574 -18.62 19.43 -23.13
CA GLY A 574 -17.56 20.26 -22.54
C GLY A 574 -16.69 19.57 -21.50
N GLY A 575 -16.94 18.28 -21.21
CA GLY A 575 -16.11 17.51 -20.29
C GLY A 575 -14.76 17.15 -20.90
N LYS A 576 -13.71 17.12 -20.08
CA LYS A 576 -12.31 16.91 -20.49
C LYS A 576 -11.48 16.42 -19.30
N ASP A 577 -10.22 16.06 -19.56
CA ASP A 577 -9.26 15.64 -18.52
C ASP A 577 -9.77 14.44 -17.68
N TYR A 578 -10.54 13.55 -18.32
CA TYR A 578 -11.12 12.38 -17.66
C TYR A 578 -10.04 11.39 -17.21
N LEU A 579 -10.26 10.79 -16.05
CA LEU A 579 -9.48 9.62 -15.62
C LEU A 579 -9.71 8.45 -16.58
N PHE A 580 -8.74 7.52 -16.65
CA PHE A 580 -8.88 6.34 -17.50
C PHE A 580 -10.15 5.55 -17.17
N ILE A 581 -10.40 5.25 -15.89
CA ILE A 581 -11.70 4.77 -15.40
C ILE A 581 -12.35 5.91 -14.63
N ASN A 582 -13.25 6.65 -15.29
CA ASN A 582 -13.77 7.91 -14.78
C ASN A 582 -15.05 7.74 -13.93
N PRO A 583 -15.09 8.27 -12.70
CA PRO A 583 -16.24 8.09 -11.80
C PRO A 583 -17.42 8.98 -12.16
N TYR A 584 -18.62 8.42 -12.02
CA TYR A 584 -19.88 9.13 -11.95
C TYR A 584 -20.84 8.35 -11.05
N VAL A 585 -21.90 8.99 -10.59
CA VAL A 585 -22.94 8.36 -9.78
C VAL A 585 -24.31 8.89 -10.17
N LEU A 586 -25.34 8.04 -10.12
CA LEU A 586 -26.74 8.46 -10.19
C LEU A 586 -27.23 8.81 -8.78
N HIS A 587 -28.12 9.79 -8.66
CA HIS A 587 -28.74 10.06 -7.36
C HIS A 587 -29.57 8.82 -6.93
N PRO A 588 -29.43 8.32 -5.69
CA PRO A 588 -29.98 7.02 -5.30
C PRO A 588 -31.52 6.99 -5.23
N THR A 589 -32.20 8.12 -5.00
CA THR A 589 -33.68 8.20 -5.02
C THR A 589 -34.22 8.79 -6.33
N ASP A 590 -33.46 9.64 -7.01
CA ASP A 590 -33.81 10.21 -8.31
C ASP A 590 -32.76 9.85 -9.38
N GLN A 591 -32.87 8.64 -9.91
CA GLN A 591 -31.90 8.06 -10.83
C GLN A 591 -31.81 8.78 -12.20
N HIS A 592 -32.60 9.84 -12.42
CA HIS A 592 -32.51 10.69 -13.60
C HIS A 592 -31.50 11.82 -13.45
N ILE A 593 -30.99 12.07 -12.23
CA ILE A 593 -29.92 13.03 -11.96
C ILE A 593 -28.59 12.29 -11.87
N MET A 594 -27.57 12.83 -12.55
CA MET A 594 -26.22 12.26 -12.57
C MET A 594 -25.19 13.30 -12.13
N TYR A 595 -24.22 12.86 -11.33
CA TYR A 595 -23.02 13.62 -11.01
C TYR A 595 -21.80 12.92 -11.61
N LEU A 596 -21.09 13.61 -12.50
CA LEU A 596 -19.96 13.09 -13.27
C LEU A 596 -18.69 13.88 -12.92
N ALA A 597 -17.60 13.20 -12.61
CA ALA A 597 -16.29 13.85 -12.55
C ALA A 597 -15.85 14.27 -13.96
N GLY A 598 -15.89 15.56 -14.29
CA GLY A 598 -15.40 16.10 -15.56
C GLY A 598 -13.94 16.53 -15.46
N GLY A 599 -13.08 15.64 -14.97
CA GLY A 599 -11.68 15.93 -14.67
C GLY A 599 -11.55 16.73 -13.37
N SER A 600 -11.23 18.02 -13.47
CA SER A 600 -11.02 18.90 -12.30
C SER A 600 -12.30 19.54 -11.76
N VAL A 601 -13.45 19.36 -12.41
CA VAL A 601 -14.74 19.98 -12.04
C VAL A 601 -15.85 18.93 -12.10
N LEU A 602 -16.80 19.00 -11.17
CA LEU A 602 -17.99 18.15 -11.16
C LEU A 602 -19.02 18.66 -12.18
N TRP A 603 -19.64 17.75 -12.91
CA TRP A 603 -20.75 18.03 -13.81
C TRP A 603 -22.03 17.40 -13.27
N ARG A 604 -23.16 18.08 -13.47
CA ARG A 604 -24.49 17.58 -13.11
C ARG A 604 -25.35 17.49 -14.36
N ASN A 605 -25.99 16.34 -14.60
CA ASN A 605 -27.14 16.27 -15.50
C ASN A 605 -28.42 16.39 -14.67
N ASN A 606 -29.27 17.36 -14.98
CA ASN A 606 -30.48 17.66 -14.22
C ASN A 606 -31.66 16.72 -14.51
N ASP A 607 -31.71 16.13 -15.70
CA ASP A 607 -32.69 15.10 -16.05
C ASP A 607 -32.23 14.37 -17.31
N LEU A 608 -31.75 13.14 -17.13
CA LEU A 608 -31.25 12.29 -18.20
C LEU A 608 -32.33 11.89 -19.21
N ARG A 609 -33.63 11.99 -18.87
CA ARG A 609 -34.73 11.59 -19.77
C ARG A 609 -34.90 12.53 -20.94
N ASP A 610 -34.54 13.80 -20.76
CA ASP A 610 -34.65 14.84 -21.78
C ASP A 610 -33.63 14.67 -22.90
N ILE A 611 -32.57 13.89 -22.67
CA ILE A 611 -31.60 13.55 -23.73
C ILE A 611 -32.32 12.73 -24.81
N PRO A 612 -32.39 13.21 -26.08
CA PRO A 612 -33.07 12.53 -27.17
C PRO A 612 -32.52 11.12 -27.44
N ALA A 613 -33.38 10.25 -27.97
CA ALA A 613 -32.98 8.91 -28.40
C ALA A 613 -32.14 8.93 -29.69
N GLY A 614 -31.26 7.94 -29.85
CA GLY A 614 -30.45 7.73 -31.07
C GLY A 614 -29.26 8.67 -31.25
N LEU A 615 -28.83 9.41 -30.21
CA LEU A 615 -27.65 10.27 -30.30
C LEU A 615 -26.36 9.45 -30.38
N ASN A 616 -25.46 9.84 -31.29
CA ASN A 616 -24.15 9.20 -31.46
C ASN A 616 -22.96 10.07 -30.98
N ASP A 617 -23.22 11.33 -30.60
CA ASP A 617 -22.21 12.30 -30.18
C ASP A 617 -22.48 12.84 -28.77
N SER A 618 -21.52 13.56 -28.18
CA SER A 618 -21.69 14.24 -26.90
C SER A 618 -22.83 15.25 -26.97
N THR A 619 -23.41 15.59 -25.81
CA THR A 619 -24.59 16.46 -25.74
C THR A 619 -24.42 17.56 -24.68
N SER A 620 -25.11 18.69 -24.85
CA SER A 620 -25.22 19.74 -23.83
C SER A 620 -26.57 19.72 -23.10
N VAL A 621 -27.48 18.82 -23.48
CA VAL A 621 -28.84 18.76 -22.91
C VAL A 621 -28.77 18.48 -21.40
N ASN A 622 -29.28 19.42 -20.61
CA ASN A 622 -29.37 19.40 -19.15
C ASN A 622 -28.05 19.25 -18.39
N TRP A 623 -26.90 19.42 -19.05
CA TRP A 623 -25.60 19.37 -18.40
C TRP A 623 -25.16 20.73 -17.87
N ASP A 624 -24.92 20.82 -16.57
CA ASP A 624 -24.31 21.96 -15.88
C ASP A 624 -22.88 21.60 -15.43
N SER A 625 -21.93 22.51 -15.71
CA SER A 625 -20.60 22.46 -15.10
C SER A 625 -20.63 23.21 -13.76
N LEU A 626 -20.36 22.51 -12.65
CA LEU A 626 -20.39 23.10 -11.32
C LEU A 626 -19.04 23.76 -11.00
N SER A 627 -18.76 24.91 -11.61
CA SER A 627 -17.43 25.54 -11.63
C SER A 627 -16.78 25.82 -10.26
N THR A 628 -17.57 25.95 -9.20
CA THR A 628 -17.13 26.12 -7.80
C THR A 628 -16.47 24.87 -7.22
N THR A 629 -16.65 23.70 -7.85
CA THR A 629 -16.06 22.41 -7.43
C THR A 629 -14.65 22.18 -7.95
N ASN A 630 -14.03 23.20 -8.57
CA ASN A 630 -12.74 23.08 -9.24
C ASN A 630 -11.61 22.69 -8.28
N VAL A 631 -10.91 21.59 -8.59
CA VAL A 631 -9.77 21.06 -7.83
C VAL A 631 -8.43 21.13 -8.58
N ALA A 632 -8.38 21.84 -9.71
CA ALA A 632 -7.16 21.98 -10.53
C ALA A 632 -5.94 22.45 -9.69
N PRO A 633 -4.73 21.95 -9.99
CA PRO A 633 -4.36 21.07 -11.11
C PRO A 633 -4.67 19.58 -10.90
N ASN A 634 -5.35 19.22 -9.81
CA ASN A 634 -5.73 17.85 -9.47
C ASN A 634 -7.03 17.46 -10.20
N VAL A 635 -7.42 16.19 -10.09
CA VAL A 635 -8.65 15.64 -10.68
C VAL A 635 -9.54 14.99 -9.62
N ILE A 636 -10.84 14.98 -9.89
CA ILE A 636 -11.84 14.30 -9.06
C ILE A 636 -11.73 12.80 -9.30
N SER A 637 -11.45 12.03 -8.25
CA SER A 637 -11.15 10.59 -8.32
C SER A 637 -12.27 9.69 -7.82
N SER A 638 -13.24 10.25 -7.09
CA SER A 638 -14.43 9.54 -6.60
C SER A 638 -15.60 10.51 -6.43
N VAL A 639 -16.81 10.01 -6.66
CA VAL A 639 -18.07 10.76 -6.48
C VAL A 639 -19.09 9.84 -5.83
N CYS A 640 -19.82 10.35 -4.84
CA CYS A 640 -20.86 9.63 -4.12
C CYS A 640 -22.03 10.57 -3.81
N ALA A 641 -23.26 10.04 -3.83
CA ALA A 641 -24.48 10.78 -3.49
C ALA A 641 -25.25 10.03 -2.39
N THR A 642 -25.82 10.77 -1.43
CA THR A 642 -26.60 10.18 -0.33
C THR A 642 -28.05 9.95 -0.74
N SER A 643 -28.68 8.90 -0.22
CA SER A 643 -30.15 8.86 -0.18
C SER A 643 -30.66 9.82 0.90
N THR A 644 -31.43 10.81 0.50
CA THR A 644 -32.19 11.65 1.42
C THR A 644 -33.65 11.22 1.40
N SER A 645 -34.35 11.40 2.52
CA SER A 645 -35.80 11.19 2.59
C SER A 645 -36.59 12.31 1.88
N ASP A 646 -35.89 13.32 1.37
CA ASP A 646 -36.42 14.52 0.77
C ASP A 646 -35.71 14.74 -0.57
N ASP A 647 -36.41 14.49 -1.67
CA ASP A 647 -35.91 14.69 -3.04
C ASP A 647 -35.63 16.19 -3.33
N ALA A 648 -35.94 17.10 -2.41
CA ALA A 648 -35.59 18.52 -2.50
C ALA A 648 -34.22 18.87 -1.87
N HIS A 649 -33.46 17.89 -1.38
CA HIS A 649 -32.14 18.12 -0.80
C HIS A 649 -31.17 16.98 -1.13
N HIS A 650 -30.27 17.19 -2.11
CA HIS A 650 -29.25 16.21 -2.47
C HIS A 650 -27.90 16.59 -1.85
N VAL A 651 -27.28 15.61 -1.17
CA VAL A 651 -25.91 15.74 -0.65
C VAL A 651 -24.97 14.92 -1.51
N VAL A 652 -23.92 15.56 -2.01
CA VAL A 652 -22.90 14.94 -2.85
C VAL A 652 -21.53 15.08 -2.20
N TYR A 653 -20.77 13.99 -2.20
CA TYR A 653 -19.39 13.95 -1.76
C TYR A 653 -18.49 13.64 -2.95
N TYR A 654 -17.31 14.25 -2.99
CA TYR A 654 -16.33 13.92 -4.00
C TYR A 654 -14.91 13.97 -3.44
N GLY A 655 -14.08 13.03 -3.88
CA GLY A 655 -12.68 12.89 -3.52
C GLY A 655 -11.77 13.24 -4.70
N THR A 656 -10.48 13.41 -4.42
CA THR A 656 -9.48 13.82 -5.41
C THR A 656 -8.28 12.88 -5.43
N ASP A 657 -7.51 12.92 -6.52
CA ASP A 657 -6.27 12.16 -6.68
C ASP A 657 -5.11 12.64 -5.78
N ASN A 658 -5.33 13.70 -4.97
CA ASN A 658 -4.35 14.24 -4.02
C ASN A 658 -4.81 14.21 -2.55
N GLY A 659 -5.96 13.61 -2.27
CA GLY A 659 -6.38 13.25 -0.92
C GLY A 659 -7.36 14.21 -0.28
N LYS A 660 -7.85 15.18 -1.05
CA LYS A 660 -8.93 16.09 -0.64
C LYS A 660 -10.30 15.44 -0.80
N VAL A 661 -11.19 15.74 0.14
CA VAL A 661 -12.58 15.30 0.19
C VAL A 661 -13.48 16.50 0.43
N TYR A 662 -14.53 16.61 -0.36
CA TYR A 662 -15.45 17.73 -0.35
C TYR A 662 -16.89 17.25 -0.20
N ARG A 663 -17.72 18.12 0.37
CA ARG A 663 -19.15 17.93 0.54
C ARG A 663 -19.93 19.08 -0.09
N ILE A 664 -21.02 18.75 -0.76
CA ILE A 664 -21.94 19.70 -1.40
C ILE A 664 -23.33 19.49 -0.79
N GLU A 665 -23.96 20.57 -0.32
CA GLU A 665 -25.38 20.62 0.06
C GLU A 665 -26.21 21.18 -1.08
N ASN A 666 -27.48 20.76 -1.19
CA ASN A 666 -28.42 21.18 -2.25
C ASN A 666 -27.79 21.04 -3.64
N ALA A 667 -27.16 19.88 -3.90
CA ALA A 667 -26.38 19.64 -5.11
C ALA A 667 -27.22 19.73 -6.41
N GLU A 668 -28.55 19.69 -6.30
CA GLU A 668 -29.54 19.84 -7.37
C GLU A 668 -29.85 21.29 -7.76
N VAL A 669 -29.47 22.30 -6.96
CA VAL A 669 -29.83 23.70 -7.21
C VAL A 669 -28.62 24.52 -7.66
N GLY A 670 -28.75 25.20 -8.81
CA GLY A 670 -27.79 26.20 -9.28
C GLY A 670 -26.35 25.67 -9.35
N ILE A 671 -25.38 26.48 -8.92
CA ILE A 671 -23.95 26.14 -8.81
C ILE A 671 -23.58 26.19 -7.31
N PRO A 672 -23.61 25.06 -6.60
CA PRO A 672 -23.45 25.04 -5.14
C PRO A 672 -21.99 25.20 -4.72
N THR A 673 -21.73 25.69 -3.51
CA THR A 673 -20.37 25.85 -2.97
C THR A 673 -19.95 24.61 -2.19
N PRO A 674 -18.86 23.92 -2.56
CA PRO A 674 -18.36 22.78 -1.79
C PRO A 674 -17.69 23.20 -0.48
N VAL A 675 -17.77 22.34 0.53
CA VAL A 675 -17.05 22.44 1.80
C VAL A 675 -15.92 21.40 1.82
N ASP A 676 -14.68 21.84 2.05
CA ASP A 676 -13.55 20.92 2.30
C ASP A 676 -13.72 20.28 3.68
N ILE A 677 -13.96 18.97 3.70
CA ILE A 677 -14.14 18.16 4.90
C ILE A 677 -12.92 17.26 5.17
N THR A 678 -11.78 17.57 4.56
CA THR A 678 -10.55 16.79 4.71
C THR A 678 -9.97 16.96 6.11
N SER A 679 -9.80 15.86 6.84
CA SER A 679 -9.11 15.88 8.12
C SER A 679 -7.61 16.16 7.94
N ALA A 680 -7.02 16.93 8.85
CA ALA A 680 -5.57 17.16 8.86
C ALA A 680 -4.74 15.88 9.11
N ALA A 681 -5.38 14.84 9.66
CA ALA A 681 -4.75 13.54 9.91
C ALA A 681 -4.76 12.61 8.68
N MET A 682 -5.56 12.92 7.65
CA MET A 682 -5.63 12.10 6.44
C MET A 682 -4.34 12.22 5.61
N PRO A 683 -4.01 11.16 4.84
CA PRO A 683 -2.88 11.18 3.91
C PRO A 683 -2.98 12.32 2.89
N ARG A 684 -1.85 12.98 2.60
CA ARG A 684 -1.75 13.99 1.54
C ARG A 684 -1.11 13.40 0.30
N GLY A 685 -1.58 13.81 -0.88
CA GLY A 685 -1.07 13.30 -2.17
C GLY A 685 -1.53 11.88 -2.51
N ALA A 686 -2.46 11.32 -1.73
CA ALA A 686 -3.03 10.00 -1.92
C ALA A 686 -4.35 10.08 -2.71
N TYR A 687 -4.67 9.02 -3.44
CA TYR A 687 -5.81 8.86 -4.31
C TYR A 687 -7.04 8.39 -3.52
N VAL A 688 -8.09 9.23 -3.43
CA VAL A 688 -9.37 8.82 -2.82
C VAL A 688 -10.14 7.94 -3.80
N ASN A 689 -10.09 6.63 -3.62
CA ASN A 689 -10.64 5.68 -4.61
C ASN A 689 -12.15 5.43 -4.44
N SER A 690 -12.66 5.45 -3.20
CA SER A 690 -14.09 5.28 -2.95
C SER A 690 -14.57 6.12 -1.76
N ILE A 691 -15.84 6.53 -1.83
CA ILE A 691 -16.60 7.12 -0.73
C ILE A 691 -17.95 6.39 -0.71
N SER A 692 -18.31 5.81 0.42
CA SER A 692 -19.54 5.07 0.63
C SER A 692 -20.33 5.65 1.78
N VAL A 693 -21.64 5.74 1.60
CA VAL A 693 -22.59 6.25 2.60
C VAL A 693 -23.33 5.07 3.20
N ASP A 694 -23.50 5.07 4.52
CA ASP A 694 -24.29 4.06 5.21
C ASP A 694 -25.78 4.21 4.84
N PRO A 695 -26.41 3.16 4.26
CA PRO A 695 -27.80 3.23 3.81
C PRO A 695 -28.81 3.37 4.96
N LEU A 696 -28.42 3.11 6.22
CA LEU A 696 -29.25 3.29 7.41
C LEU A 696 -28.96 4.61 8.14
N LYS A 697 -27.80 5.24 7.89
CA LYS A 697 -27.31 6.42 8.63
C LYS A 697 -26.59 7.40 7.69
N LYS A 698 -27.33 8.37 7.14
CA LYS A 698 -26.81 9.34 6.16
C LYS A 698 -25.55 10.13 6.57
N ASP A 699 -25.30 10.29 7.87
CA ASP A 699 -24.14 11.01 8.41
C ASP A 699 -22.94 10.09 8.66
N HIS A 700 -23.11 8.78 8.48
CA HIS A 700 -22.04 7.79 8.54
C HIS A 700 -21.48 7.52 7.14
N LEU A 701 -20.21 7.89 6.94
CA LEU A 701 -19.49 7.63 5.69
C LEU A 701 -18.21 6.86 5.95
N VAL A 702 -17.81 6.07 4.96
CA VAL A 702 -16.51 5.41 4.90
C VAL A 702 -15.86 5.75 3.57
N LEU A 703 -14.58 6.11 3.60
CA LEU A 703 -13.78 6.30 2.39
C LEU A 703 -12.49 5.48 2.44
N CYS A 704 -11.89 5.25 1.28
CA CYS A 704 -10.58 4.62 1.21
C CYS A 704 -9.59 5.32 0.27
N PHE A 705 -8.33 5.23 0.65
CA PHE A 705 -7.16 5.49 -0.16
C PHE A 705 -6.58 4.14 -0.61
N SER A 706 -6.31 3.99 -1.91
CA SER A 706 -5.79 2.75 -2.49
C SER A 706 -4.26 2.70 -2.53
N ASN A 707 -3.59 3.80 -2.22
CA ASN A 707 -2.14 3.89 -2.21
C ASN A 707 -1.52 3.04 -1.11
N TYR A 708 -0.37 2.45 -1.39
CA TYR A 708 0.46 1.87 -0.33
C TYR A 708 1.16 2.96 0.48
N GLY A 709 1.66 2.61 1.68
CA GLY A 709 2.47 3.53 2.50
C GLY A 709 1.64 4.54 3.30
N VAL A 710 0.32 4.45 3.25
CA VAL A 710 -0.61 5.37 3.91
C VAL A 710 -1.75 4.62 4.58
N VAL A 711 -2.38 5.23 5.59
CA VAL A 711 -3.55 4.64 6.25
C VAL A 711 -4.75 4.63 5.29
N SER A 712 -5.23 3.43 4.98
CA SER A 712 -6.16 3.17 3.88
C SER A 712 -7.61 3.60 4.12
N ILE A 713 -8.23 3.29 5.27
CA ILE A 713 -9.69 3.42 5.47
C ILE A 713 -10.00 4.42 6.59
N TRP A 714 -10.96 5.32 6.33
CA TRP A 714 -11.40 6.34 7.26
C TRP A 714 -12.93 6.39 7.34
N GLU A 715 -13.46 6.60 8.54
CA GLU A 715 -14.89 6.75 8.80
C GLU A 715 -15.21 8.09 9.47
N THR A 716 -16.44 8.55 9.28
CA THR A 716 -17.05 9.69 9.97
C THR A 716 -18.47 9.32 10.37
N HIS A 717 -18.95 9.81 11.50
CA HIS A 717 -20.35 9.65 11.94
C HIS A 717 -21.10 10.99 12.00
N ASP A 718 -20.52 12.05 11.47
CA ASP A 718 -21.01 13.43 11.53
C ASP A 718 -20.87 14.15 10.18
N ALA A 719 -21.07 13.40 9.09
CA ALA A 719 -21.03 13.92 7.72
C ALA A 719 -19.70 14.59 7.31
N GLY A 720 -18.60 14.17 7.93
CA GLY A 720 -17.24 14.61 7.62
C GLY A 720 -16.68 15.72 8.51
N ALA A 721 -17.37 16.09 9.59
CA ALA A 721 -16.83 17.07 10.54
C ALA A 721 -15.66 16.50 11.36
N THR A 722 -15.72 15.22 11.72
CA THR A 722 -14.63 14.46 12.35
C THR A 722 -14.43 13.12 11.66
N TRP A 723 -13.17 12.66 11.64
CA TRP A 723 -12.76 11.43 10.96
C TRP A 723 -11.88 10.57 11.85
N SER A 724 -12.10 9.26 11.78
CA SER A 724 -11.32 8.23 12.46
C SER A 724 -10.75 7.22 11.45
N ALA A 725 -9.48 6.88 11.58
CA ALA A 725 -8.88 5.81 10.78
C ALA A 725 -9.33 4.44 11.29
N ILE A 726 -9.75 3.54 10.38
CA ILE A 726 -10.30 2.22 10.71
C ILE A 726 -9.68 1.06 9.93
N SER A 727 -8.54 1.27 9.27
CA SER A 727 -7.84 0.19 8.56
C SER A 727 -7.44 -0.97 9.49
N GLY A 728 -7.10 -0.68 10.74
CA GLY A 728 -6.83 -1.68 11.77
C GLY A 728 -5.78 -2.73 11.37
N ASN A 729 -6.14 -4.01 11.37
CA ASN A 729 -5.25 -5.12 11.01
C ASN A 729 -4.97 -5.26 9.50
N LEU A 730 -5.60 -4.46 8.64
CA LEU A 730 -5.19 -4.39 7.23
C LEU A 730 -3.86 -3.66 7.06
N GLU A 731 -3.43 -2.83 8.02
CA GLU A 731 -2.11 -2.20 7.99
C GLU A 731 -1.08 -3.09 8.67
N GLU A 732 0.12 -3.24 8.11
CA GLU A 732 1.22 -3.90 8.83
C GLU A 732 1.70 -3.01 10.00
N LEU A 733 1.91 -1.73 9.72
CA LEU A 733 2.31 -0.71 10.70
C LEU A 733 1.20 0.35 10.89
N PRO A 734 1.03 0.95 12.09
CA PRO A 734 -0.09 1.85 12.37
C PRO A 734 -0.17 3.12 11.50
N ASN A 735 0.91 3.52 10.86
CA ASN A 735 0.98 4.66 9.94
C ASN A 735 0.62 4.29 8.48
N GLY A 736 0.28 3.03 8.22
CA GLY A 736 -0.03 2.50 6.88
C GLY A 736 1.18 2.11 6.03
N SER A 737 2.40 2.20 6.58
CA SER A 737 3.57 1.63 5.92
C SER A 737 3.68 0.12 6.13
N GLY A 738 4.46 -0.55 5.29
CA GLY A 738 4.68 -1.99 5.33
C GLY A 738 4.05 -2.73 4.16
N SER A 739 3.35 -3.82 4.47
CA SER A 739 2.93 -4.85 3.52
C SER A 739 1.42 -5.11 3.56
N GLY A 740 0.63 -4.17 4.08
CA GLY A 740 -0.83 -4.21 4.01
C GLY A 740 -1.32 -4.23 2.55
N PRO A 741 -2.46 -4.87 2.24
CA PRO A 741 -3.01 -4.86 0.90
C PRO A 741 -3.55 -3.47 0.55
N ALA A 742 -3.50 -3.11 -0.73
CA ALA A 742 -4.20 -1.91 -1.21
C ALA A 742 -5.71 -2.07 -1.05
N VAL A 743 -6.39 -1.08 -0.47
CA VAL A 743 -7.86 -1.08 -0.32
C VAL A 743 -8.48 -0.30 -1.48
N ASN A 744 -9.14 -1.02 -2.38
CA ASN A 744 -9.75 -0.46 -3.56
C ASN A 744 -11.13 0.10 -3.28
N TRP A 745 -11.96 -0.58 -2.49
CA TRP A 745 -13.32 -0.12 -2.27
C TRP A 745 -13.82 -0.57 -0.92
N VAL A 746 -14.62 0.25 -0.25
CA VAL A 746 -15.35 -0.18 0.95
C VAL A 746 -16.85 -0.09 0.70
N GLY A 747 -17.53 -1.24 0.62
CA GLY A 747 -18.98 -1.34 0.50
C GLY A 747 -19.64 -1.38 1.88
N ILE A 748 -20.85 -0.84 1.98
CA ILE A 748 -21.67 -0.85 3.20
C ILE A 748 -23.03 -1.48 2.87
N ALA A 749 -23.46 -2.46 3.67
CA ALA A 749 -24.80 -3.02 3.55
C ALA A 749 -25.41 -3.27 4.93
N PRO A 750 -26.76 -3.29 5.05
CA PRO A 750 -27.42 -3.70 6.28
C PRO A 750 -27.12 -5.17 6.59
N TYR A 751 -26.69 -5.43 7.82
CA TYR A 751 -26.69 -6.79 8.39
C TYR A 751 -28.07 -7.11 8.96
N ASP A 752 -28.66 -6.13 9.66
CA ASP A 752 -30.03 -6.16 10.14
C ASP A 752 -30.64 -4.75 10.07
N LYS A 753 -31.80 -4.54 10.72
CA LYS A 753 -32.52 -3.25 10.68
C LYS A 753 -31.78 -2.09 11.36
N TRP A 754 -30.75 -2.36 12.16
CA TRP A 754 -30.07 -1.38 13.00
C TRP A 754 -28.57 -1.31 12.77
N THR A 755 -27.98 -2.39 12.24
CA THR A 755 -26.54 -2.54 12.07
C THR A 755 -26.17 -2.75 10.63
N THR A 756 -25.11 -2.08 10.22
CA THR A 756 -24.45 -2.27 8.94
C THR A 756 -23.18 -3.08 9.13
N VAL A 757 -22.73 -3.68 8.03
CA VAL A 757 -21.45 -4.37 7.92
C VAL A 757 -20.66 -3.74 6.77
N LEU A 758 -19.35 -3.65 6.96
CA LEU A 758 -18.42 -3.11 5.96
C LEU A 758 -17.71 -4.25 5.25
N ILE A 759 -17.52 -4.13 3.94
CA ILE A 759 -16.65 -5.01 3.17
C ILE A 759 -15.61 -4.20 2.42
N ALA A 760 -14.34 -4.50 2.64
CA ALA A 760 -13.21 -3.93 1.92
C ALA A 760 -12.83 -4.87 0.76
N ALA A 761 -12.94 -4.41 -0.48
CA ALA A 761 -12.34 -5.03 -1.65
C ALA A 761 -10.86 -4.61 -1.71
N THR A 762 -9.94 -5.58 -1.62
CA THR A 762 -8.50 -5.31 -1.57
C THR A 762 -7.74 -6.04 -2.66
N SER A 763 -6.45 -5.73 -2.81
CA SER A 763 -5.54 -6.48 -3.68
C SER A 763 -5.40 -7.96 -3.31
N THR A 764 -5.75 -8.37 -2.09
CA THR A 764 -5.63 -9.76 -1.59
C THR A 764 -6.98 -10.41 -1.29
N GLY A 765 -8.06 -9.95 -1.92
CA GLY A 765 -9.42 -10.49 -1.76
C GLY A 765 -10.30 -9.60 -0.86
N PRO A 766 -11.53 -10.04 -0.54
CA PRO A 766 -12.44 -9.24 0.26
C PRO A 766 -12.30 -9.50 1.77
N TYR A 767 -12.42 -8.44 2.55
CA TYR A 767 -12.37 -8.48 4.01
C TYR A 767 -13.60 -7.81 4.61
N VAL A 768 -14.15 -8.36 5.68
CA VAL A 768 -15.35 -7.85 6.33
C VAL A 768 -15.05 -7.36 7.75
N ALA A 769 -15.70 -6.28 8.16
CA ALA A 769 -15.69 -5.78 9.53
C ALA A 769 -17.12 -5.50 10.01
N TYR A 770 -17.47 -6.06 11.18
CA TYR A 770 -18.77 -5.88 11.82
C TYR A 770 -18.88 -4.65 12.70
N THR A 771 -17.77 -4.30 13.33
CA THR A 771 -17.68 -3.18 14.26
C THR A 771 -16.39 -2.46 13.99
N THR A 772 -16.46 -1.14 13.94
CA THR A 772 -15.30 -0.27 13.79
C THR A 772 -14.95 0.34 15.14
N PHE A 773 -13.66 0.45 15.42
CA PHE A 773 -13.12 1.13 16.59
C PHE A 773 -11.71 1.62 16.30
N GLY A 774 -11.59 2.71 15.56
CA GLY A 774 -10.30 3.27 15.18
C GLY A 774 -9.35 2.21 14.61
N MET A 775 -8.07 2.31 14.96
CA MET A 775 -7.05 1.32 14.57
C MET A 775 -7.15 -0.04 15.28
N SER A 776 -8.12 -0.25 16.18
CA SER A 776 -8.42 -1.58 16.73
C SER A 776 -9.43 -2.36 15.90
N THR A 777 -9.96 -1.78 14.82
CA THR A 777 -10.88 -2.48 13.90
C THR A 777 -10.25 -3.77 13.37
N VAL A 778 -11.00 -4.87 13.40
CA VAL A 778 -10.52 -6.18 12.92
C VAL A 778 -11.31 -6.61 11.69
N TRP A 779 -10.60 -6.63 10.56
CA TRP A 779 -11.04 -7.10 9.26
C TRP A 779 -10.72 -8.60 9.11
N THR A 780 -11.72 -9.38 8.71
CA THR A 780 -11.61 -10.83 8.50
C THR A 780 -11.79 -11.13 7.03
N GLN A 781 -10.87 -11.89 6.41
CA GLN A 781 -11.02 -12.30 5.02
C GLN A 781 -12.26 -13.20 4.88
N THR A 782 -13.10 -12.93 3.90
CA THR A 782 -14.31 -13.71 3.57
C THR A 782 -14.24 -14.19 2.13
N ALA A 783 -15.08 -15.15 1.73
CA ALA A 783 -15.04 -15.76 0.38
C ALA A 783 -13.66 -16.33 0.02
N SER A 784 -12.86 -16.74 1.01
CA SER A 784 -11.48 -17.12 0.78
C SER A 784 -11.36 -18.47 0.06
N ASP A 785 -12.39 -19.31 0.11
CA ASP A 785 -12.47 -20.58 -0.64
C ASP A 785 -12.91 -20.33 -2.10
N GLU A 786 -13.76 -19.34 -2.36
CA GLU A 786 -14.33 -19.03 -3.67
C GLU A 786 -13.47 -18.06 -4.50
N ILE A 787 -13.02 -16.98 -3.87
CA ILE A 787 -12.26 -15.86 -4.48
C ILE A 787 -10.77 -16.00 -4.18
N GLY A 788 -10.42 -16.26 -2.92
CA GLY A 788 -9.02 -16.33 -2.47
C GLY A 788 -8.30 -14.99 -2.52
N ASN A 789 -7.03 -15.00 -2.93
CA ASN A 789 -6.14 -13.82 -2.88
C ASN A 789 -6.14 -13.01 -4.19
N VAL A 790 -7.24 -13.03 -4.95
CA VAL A 790 -7.36 -12.31 -6.21
C VAL A 790 -7.74 -10.85 -5.95
N PRO A 791 -7.13 -9.87 -6.67
CA PRO A 791 -7.49 -8.48 -6.50
C PRO A 791 -8.99 -8.25 -6.73
N CYS A 792 -9.61 -7.51 -5.82
CA CYS A 792 -11.00 -7.07 -5.91
C CYS A 792 -11.01 -5.55 -6.10
N ASP A 793 -11.60 -5.07 -7.19
CA ASP A 793 -11.56 -3.64 -7.56
C ASP A 793 -12.75 -2.85 -6.99
N MET A 794 -13.90 -3.49 -6.79
CA MET A 794 -15.11 -2.83 -6.28
C MET A 794 -16.00 -3.80 -5.49
N ALA A 795 -16.64 -3.29 -4.43
CA ALA A 795 -17.69 -4.02 -3.70
C ALA A 795 -18.88 -3.11 -3.41
N VAL A 796 -20.06 -3.46 -3.93
CA VAL A 796 -21.30 -2.69 -3.74
C VAL A 796 -22.26 -3.42 -2.82
N GLY A 797 -22.79 -2.73 -1.82
CA GLY A 797 -23.79 -3.26 -0.90
C GLY A 797 -25.21 -2.86 -1.31
N ARG A 798 -26.17 -3.78 -1.19
CA ARG A 798 -27.57 -3.54 -1.49
C ARG A 798 -28.37 -3.27 -0.22
N ALA A 799 -28.89 -2.05 -0.12
CA ALA A 799 -29.63 -1.57 1.05
C ALA A 799 -30.90 -2.38 1.36
N SER A 800 -31.55 -2.96 0.35
CA SER A 800 -32.83 -3.64 0.54
C SER A 800 -32.74 -4.98 1.27
N ASP A 801 -31.60 -5.66 1.20
CA ASP A 801 -31.48 -7.04 1.69
C ASP A 801 -30.09 -7.48 2.16
N GLY A 802 -29.11 -6.57 2.22
CA GLY A 802 -27.77 -6.86 2.74
C GLY A 802 -26.84 -7.61 1.78
N GLN A 803 -27.21 -7.80 0.51
CA GLN A 803 -26.34 -8.47 -0.47
C GLN A 803 -25.17 -7.58 -0.89
N PHE A 804 -23.98 -8.15 -0.94
CA PHE A 804 -22.82 -7.58 -1.61
C PHE A 804 -22.65 -8.18 -3.00
N ALA A 805 -22.21 -7.36 -3.96
CA ALA A 805 -21.61 -7.79 -5.22
C ALA A 805 -20.14 -7.36 -5.24
N ILE A 806 -19.24 -8.29 -5.60
CA ILE A 806 -17.79 -8.08 -5.64
C ILE A 806 -17.28 -8.26 -7.07
N ALA A 807 -16.64 -7.22 -7.59
CA ALA A 807 -15.89 -7.23 -8.83
C ALA A 807 -14.45 -7.69 -8.58
N THR A 808 -14.06 -8.81 -9.21
CA THR A 808 -12.68 -9.29 -9.14
C THR A 808 -11.92 -8.99 -10.43
N HIS A 809 -10.60 -8.90 -10.32
CA HIS A 809 -9.70 -8.67 -11.44
C HIS A 809 -9.07 -10.01 -11.90
N GLY A 810 -9.90 -10.92 -12.44
CA GLY A 810 -9.43 -12.23 -12.93
C GLY A 810 -10.22 -13.45 -12.44
N ARG A 811 -11.33 -13.27 -11.72
CA ARG A 811 -12.21 -14.37 -11.24
C ARG A 811 -13.70 -14.14 -11.51
N GLY A 812 -14.05 -13.11 -12.29
CA GLY A 812 -15.45 -12.75 -12.53
C GLY A 812 -16.09 -11.97 -11.37
N VAL A 813 -17.40 -12.13 -11.19
CA VAL A 813 -18.17 -11.45 -10.15
C VAL A 813 -18.76 -12.46 -9.17
N TYR A 814 -18.82 -12.07 -7.90
CA TYR A 814 -19.45 -12.85 -6.84
C TYR A 814 -20.53 -12.02 -6.15
N THR A 815 -21.57 -12.69 -5.67
CA THR A 815 -22.53 -12.07 -4.74
C THR A 815 -22.63 -12.90 -3.48
N GLY A 816 -22.86 -12.25 -2.35
CA GLY A 816 -23.07 -12.95 -1.09
C GLY A 816 -23.73 -12.08 -0.04
N LYS A 817 -24.22 -12.72 1.02
CA LYS A 817 -24.74 -12.06 2.22
C LYS A 817 -23.91 -12.50 3.40
N ILE A 818 -23.66 -11.58 4.31
CA ILE A 818 -23.01 -11.87 5.58
C ILE A 818 -24.07 -12.43 6.55
N THR A 819 -23.92 -13.67 6.99
CA THR A 819 -24.96 -14.46 7.67
C THR A 819 -24.66 -14.79 9.14
N SER A 820 -23.42 -14.63 9.60
CA SER A 820 -23.04 -15.01 10.98
C SER A 820 -21.95 -14.14 11.60
N LYS A 821 -22.16 -13.70 12.85
CA LYS A 821 -21.18 -12.90 13.60
C LYS A 821 -20.17 -13.80 14.34
N PRO A 822 -18.86 -13.48 14.32
CA PRO A 822 -17.86 -14.18 15.13
C PRO A 822 -18.06 -13.93 16.61
N SER A 823 -17.54 -14.85 17.42
CA SER A 823 -17.46 -14.68 18.87
C SER A 823 -16.57 -13.50 19.24
N GLN A 824 -16.98 -12.73 20.25
CA GLN A 824 -16.18 -11.66 20.83
C GLN A 824 -14.96 -12.23 21.59
N PRO A 825 -13.86 -11.47 21.68
CA PRO A 825 -12.75 -11.81 22.56
C PRO A 825 -13.16 -11.87 24.02
N GLU A 826 -12.39 -12.58 24.82
CA GLU A 826 -12.54 -12.55 26.28
C GLU A 826 -12.13 -11.20 26.87
N LYS A 827 -12.64 -10.91 28.07
CA LYS A 827 -12.27 -9.72 28.83
C LYS A 827 -10.78 -9.82 29.26
N PRO A 828 -9.92 -8.86 28.89
CA PRO A 828 -8.55 -8.80 29.40
C PRO A 828 -8.51 -8.43 30.89
N THR A 829 -7.47 -8.84 31.60
CA THR A 829 -7.25 -8.56 33.02
C THR A 829 -6.02 -7.65 33.18
N PRO A 830 -6.13 -6.47 33.80
CA PRO A 830 -4.99 -5.61 34.07
C PRO A 830 -3.99 -6.30 34.99
N LEU A 831 -2.69 -6.07 34.77
CA LEU A 831 -1.61 -6.71 35.52
C LEU A 831 -0.68 -5.68 36.18
N SER A 832 -0.41 -4.54 35.54
CA SER A 832 0.47 -3.49 36.09
C SER A 832 0.13 -2.13 35.50
N PRO A 833 0.30 -1.01 36.24
CA PRO A 833 0.63 -0.93 37.67
C PRO A 833 -0.45 -1.59 38.55
N ASP A 834 -0.07 -2.17 39.69
CA ASP A 834 -1.02 -2.82 40.61
C ASP A 834 -2.17 -1.88 40.97
N TYR A 835 -3.37 -2.44 41.18
CA TYR A 835 -4.54 -1.66 41.55
C TYR A 835 -4.30 -0.83 42.81
N ARG A 836 -4.49 0.49 42.70
CA ARG A 836 -4.25 1.50 43.73
C ARG A 836 -2.77 1.62 44.15
N SER A 837 -1.84 1.25 43.28
CA SER A 837 -0.41 1.50 43.48
C SER A 837 -0.10 3.00 43.52
N HIS A 838 0.97 3.35 44.23
CA HIS A 838 1.44 4.72 44.42
C HIS A 838 2.88 4.85 43.93
N GLY A 839 3.27 6.07 43.57
CA GLY A 839 4.66 6.38 43.23
C GLY A 839 5.01 6.10 41.78
N ILE A 840 4.00 6.17 40.90
CA ILE A 840 4.20 5.95 39.47
C ILE A 840 4.88 7.19 38.86
N TYR A 841 6.03 6.93 38.25
CA TYR A 841 6.86 7.95 37.62
C TYR A 841 6.20 8.48 36.32
N PRO A 842 6.72 9.60 35.75
CA PRO A 842 6.18 10.19 34.52
C PRO A 842 6.05 9.20 33.37
N ASP A 843 7.02 8.28 33.28
CA ASP A 843 7.06 7.21 32.30
C ASP A 843 6.73 5.89 32.98
N THR A 844 5.67 5.22 32.52
CA THR A 844 5.19 3.94 33.06
C THR A 844 4.75 3.00 31.94
N VAL A 845 4.63 1.72 32.24
CA VAL A 845 4.13 0.71 31.31
C VAL A 845 2.89 0.07 31.91
N LEU A 846 1.77 0.20 31.20
CA LEU A 846 0.54 -0.51 31.51
C LEU A 846 0.63 -1.92 30.90
N THR A 847 0.29 -2.96 31.64
CA THR A 847 0.30 -4.36 31.13
C THR A 847 -0.98 -5.10 31.52
N TRP A 848 -1.36 -6.09 30.70
CA TRP A 848 -2.58 -6.90 30.90
C TRP A 848 -2.42 -8.34 30.41
N SER A 849 -3.39 -9.20 30.69
CA SER A 849 -3.41 -10.58 30.22
C SER A 849 -3.75 -10.68 28.74
N GLN A 850 -3.16 -11.64 28.02
CA GLN A 850 -3.61 -12.00 26.67
C GLN A 850 -5.07 -12.50 26.73
N ALA A 851 -5.96 -11.91 25.93
CA ALA A 851 -7.32 -12.37 25.76
C ALA A 851 -7.42 -13.36 24.59
N SER A 852 -8.22 -14.42 24.73
CA SER A 852 -8.50 -15.33 23.61
C SER A 852 -9.28 -14.60 22.51
N LEU A 853 -9.04 -14.98 21.25
CA LEU A 853 -9.59 -14.36 20.03
C LEU A 853 -9.20 -12.87 19.80
N ALA A 854 -8.37 -12.27 20.67
CA ALA A 854 -7.91 -10.90 20.50
C ALA A 854 -6.85 -10.78 19.39
N SER A 855 -7.05 -9.81 18.50
CA SER A 855 -6.09 -9.37 17.48
C SER A 855 -5.45 -8.03 17.82
N SER A 856 -6.13 -7.20 18.63
CA SER A 856 -5.59 -5.94 19.15
C SER A 856 -6.28 -5.54 20.45
N TYR A 857 -5.82 -4.45 21.06
CA TYR A 857 -6.36 -3.87 22.28
C TYR A 857 -6.51 -2.36 22.15
N ALA A 858 -7.45 -1.81 22.93
CA ALA A 858 -7.50 -0.38 23.21
C ALA A 858 -7.40 -0.10 24.71
N VAL A 859 -6.67 0.93 25.08
CA VAL A 859 -6.51 1.39 26.46
C VAL A 859 -7.09 2.78 26.60
N GLN A 860 -7.96 2.97 27.58
CA GLN A 860 -8.44 4.29 27.99
C GLN A 860 -7.73 4.69 29.28
N LEU A 861 -7.22 5.92 29.34
CA LEU A 861 -6.51 6.49 30.48
C LEU A 861 -7.01 7.91 30.76
N TRP A 862 -7.42 8.19 31.99
CA TRP A 862 -7.89 9.51 32.39
C TRP A 862 -7.49 9.87 33.82
N GLU A 863 -7.43 11.17 34.12
CA GLU A 863 -7.34 11.62 35.49
C GLU A 863 -8.69 11.41 36.18
N THR A 864 -8.67 10.73 37.33
CA THR A 864 -9.89 10.35 38.06
C THR A 864 -10.71 11.57 38.48
N ALA A 865 -10.05 12.69 38.77
CA ALA A 865 -10.70 13.95 39.11
C ALA A 865 -11.31 14.67 37.89
N THR A 866 -10.83 14.40 36.67
CA THR A 866 -11.30 15.03 35.43
C THR A 866 -11.56 14.01 34.30
N PRO A 867 -12.59 13.13 34.44
CA PRO A 867 -12.84 12.03 33.49
C PRO A 867 -13.19 12.47 32.06
N LYS A 868 -13.40 13.77 31.82
CA LYS A 868 -13.70 14.30 30.48
C LYS A 868 -12.48 14.36 29.56
N ASN A 869 -11.26 14.21 30.09
CA ASN A 869 -10.00 14.29 29.35
C ASN A 869 -9.39 12.89 29.12
N THR A 870 -10.19 11.93 28.68
CA THR A 870 -9.73 10.56 28.43
C THR A 870 -8.82 10.50 27.21
N ARG A 871 -7.65 9.89 27.39
CA ARG A 871 -6.75 9.50 26.30
C ARG A 871 -7.07 8.07 25.89
N THR A 872 -7.29 7.85 24.60
CA THR A 872 -7.55 6.52 24.03
C THR A 872 -6.40 6.10 23.12
N TYR A 873 -5.84 4.94 23.40
CA TYR A 873 -4.78 4.32 22.59
C TYR A 873 -5.36 3.07 21.95
N ALA A 874 -5.45 3.03 20.62
CA ALA A 874 -6.09 1.93 19.87
C ALA A 874 -5.08 1.23 18.95
N GLY A 875 -5.40 0.00 18.52
CA GLY A 875 -4.58 -0.81 17.61
C GLY A 875 -3.35 -1.44 18.24
N ILE A 876 -3.33 -1.58 19.58
CA ILE A 876 -2.18 -2.15 20.29
C ILE A 876 -2.16 -3.66 20.08
N ARG A 877 -1.09 -4.22 19.50
CA ARG A 877 -0.97 -5.67 19.22
C ARG A 877 -0.26 -6.46 20.31
N GLU A 878 0.36 -5.76 21.25
CA GLU A 878 1.03 -6.33 22.41
C GLU A 878 0.13 -6.22 23.65
N THR A 879 0.46 -6.95 24.72
CA THR A 879 -0.24 -6.87 26.00
C THR A 879 0.35 -5.81 26.95
N LYS A 880 0.93 -4.75 26.37
CA LYS A 880 1.55 -3.65 27.10
C LYS A 880 1.47 -2.34 26.33
N LEU A 881 1.48 -1.23 27.06
CA LEU A 881 1.51 0.13 26.53
C LEU A 881 2.42 1.02 27.36
N SER A 882 3.43 1.63 26.73
CA SER A 882 4.25 2.65 27.37
C SER A 882 3.53 4.00 27.36
N ILE A 883 3.39 4.62 28.53
CA ILE A 883 2.84 5.95 28.72
C ILE A 883 3.95 6.85 29.23
N ALA A 884 4.11 8.02 28.61
CA ALA A 884 5.06 9.04 29.02
C ALA A 884 4.35 10.30 29.51
N ASP A 885 5.11 11.17 30.18
CA ASP A 885 4.69 12.52 30.58
C ASP A 885 3.42 12.56 31.46
N LEU A 886 3.24 11.57 32.33
CA LEU A 886 2.18 11.64 33.34
C LEU A 886 2.41 12.81 34.29
N VAL A 887 1.35 13.60 34.52
CA VAL A 887 1.39 14.73 35.45
C VAL A 887 1.77 14.24 36.85
N GLN A 888 2.84 14.82 37.40
CA GLN A 888 3.36 14.51 38.74
C GLN A 888 2.80 15.49 39.78
N GLY A 889 2.69 15.04 41.04
CA GLY A 889 2.08 15.80 42.12
C GLY A 889 0.73 15.18 42.51
N PRO A 890 0.79 14.14 43.36
CA PRO A 890 0.01 12.90 43.25
C PRO A 890 -1.34 13.07 42.54
N VAL A 891 -1.36 12.64 41.28
CA VAL A 891 -2.56 12.62 40.45
C VAL A 891 -3.02 11.16 40.37
N VAL A 892 -4.30 10.92 40.67
CA VAL A 892 -4.90 9.59 40.55
C VAL A 892 -5.35 9.40 39.12
N TYR A 893 -4.71 8.49 38.40
CA TYR A 893 -5.15 8.05 37.09
C TYR A 893 -6.03 6.80 37.21
N SER A 894 -7.03 6.73 36.35
CA SER A 894 -7.87 5.56 36.13
C SER A 894 -7.61 5.05 34.71
N TRP A 895 -7.59 3.73 34.54
CA TRP A 895 -7.42 3.12 33.23
C TRP A 895 -8.14 1.77 33.12
N ASN A 896 -8.51 1.41 31.90
CA ASN A 896 -9.04 0.10 31.55
C ASN A 896 -8.49 -0.34 30.18
N VAL A 897 -8.68 -1.61 29.84
CA VAL A 897 -8.31 -2.18 28.55
C VAL A 897 -9.44 -3.02 27.98
N GLU A 898 -9.66 -2.88 26.67
CA GLU A 898 -10.60 -3.66 25.87
C GLU A 898 -9.83 -4.48 24.84
N ALA A 899 -10.26 -5.71 24.58
CA ALA A 899 -9.70 -6.56 23.53
C ALA A 899 -10.58 -6.54 22.29
N PHE A 900 -9.98 -6.57 21.11
CA PHE A 900 -10.69 -6.53 19.82
C PHE A 900 -10.30 -7.72 18.97
N GLY A 901 -11.30 -8.38 18.39
CA GLY A 901 -11.15 -9.53 17.50
C GLY A 901 -12.20 -9.49 16.39
N ALA A 902 -12.30 -10.55 15.61
CA ALA A 902 -13.25 -10.63 14.49
C ALA A 902 -14.72 -10.38 14.90
N GLY A 903 -15.10 -10.77 16.13
CA GLY A 903 -16.44 -10.55 16.69
C GLY A 903 -16.68 -9.15 17.27
N GLY A 904 -15.71 -8.25 17.16
CA GLY A 904 -15.73 -6.91 17.74
C GLY A 904 -14.99 -6.82 19.07
N SER A 905 -15.42 -5.91 19.95
CA SER A 905 -14.80 -5.67 21.24
C SER A 905 -15.28 -6.66 22.30
N SER A 906 -14.41 -6.96 23.26
CA SER A 906 -14.80 -7.56 24.53
C SER A 906 -15.45 -6.52 25.45
N THR A 907 -16.03 -6.98 26.56
CA THR A 907 -16.34 -6.07 27.66
C THR A 907 -15.05 -5.45 28.19
N PRO A 908 -15.02 -4.14 28.52
CA PRO A 908 -13.85 -3.52 29.14
C PRO A 908 -13.41 -4.25 30.41
N SER A 909 -12.09 -4.23 30.66
CA SER A 909 -11.53 -4.69 31.92
C SER A 909 -12.10 -3.92 33.11
N GLU A 910 -11.83 -4.42 34.32
CA GLU A 910 -12.02 -3.59 35.50
C GLU A 910 -11.17 -2.32 35.38
N THR A 911 -11.71 -1.19 35.86
CA THR A 911 -10.97 0.06 35.92
C THR A 911 -9.97 -0.01 37.06
N TRP A 912 -8.69 -0.02 36.72
CA TRP A 912 -7.61 0.06 37.69
C TRP A 912 -7.19 1.52 37.89
N THR A 913 -6.70 1.82 39.09
CA THR A 913 -6.23 3.15 39.44
C THR A 913 -4.79 3.10 39.91
N PHE A 914 -4.03 4.17 39.69
CA PHE A 914 -2.72 4.37 40.28
C PHE A 914 -2.47 5.85 40.56
N THR A 915 -1.59 6.15 41.49
CA THR A 915 -1.25 7.52 41.90
C THR A 915 0.17 7.86 41.48
N THR A 916 0.36 8.96 40.76
CA THR A 916 1.70 9.42 40.37
C THR A 916 2.54 9.86 41.57
N ALA A 917 3.86 9.85 41.43
CA ALA A 917 4.76 10.27 42.49
C ALA A 917 4.64 11.77 42.81
N VAL A 918 5.11 12.17 43.99
CA VAL A 918 5.24 13.59 44.32
C VAL A 918 6.20 14.28 43.34
N ARG A 919 5.82 15.46 42.83
CA ARG A 919 6.65 16.21 41.87
C ARG A 919 7.96 16.70 42.47
N PRO A 920 9.07 16.75 41.71
CA PRO A 920 10.32 17.34 42.20
C PRO A 920 10.14 18.83 42.58
N PRO A 921 10.81 19.31 43.64
CA PRO A 921 10.81 20.72 44.01
C PRO A 921 11.62 21.59 43.03
N LEU A 922 11.17 22.84 42.83
CA LEU A 922 11.95 23.87 42.15
C LEU A 922 13.08 24.37 43.06
N LEU A 923 14.31 24.40 42.55
CA LEU A 923 15.48 24.89 43.29
C LEU A 923 15.57 26.42 43.19
N LEU A 924 15.64 27.11 44.35
CA LEU A 924 15.53 28.58 44.44
C LEU A 924 16.88 29.26 44.68
N SER A 925 17.66 28.80 45.67
CA SER A 925 18.96 29.39 46.02
C SER A 925 19.94 28.31 46.48
N PRO A 926 21.24 28.40 46.16
CA PRO A 926 21.89 29.44 45.35
C PRO A 926 21.40 29.45 43.90
N ALA A 927 21.33 30.64 43.30
CA ALA A 927 20.93 30.78 41.90
C ALA A 927 21.83 29.92 40.98
N PRO A 928 21.35 29.46 39.81
CA PRO A 928 22.13 28.62 38.92
C PRO A 928 23.50 29.23 38.58
N GLY A 929 24.58 28.58 39.01
CA GLY A 929 25.95 29.00 38.76
C GLY A 929 26.49 30.07 39.72
N ALA A 930 25.77 30.43 40.79
CA ALA A 930 26.20 31.44 41.76
C ALA A 930 27.60 31.15 42.31
N THR A 931 28.42 32.20 42.45
CA THR A 931 29.80 32.12 42.93
C THR A 931 29.96 32.89 44.24
N GLY A 932 31.07 32.67 44.96
CA GLY A 932 31.33 33.39 46.21
C GLY A 932 30.46 32.94 47.39
N ILE A 933 29.89 31.73 47.32
CA ILE A 933 28.98 31.22 48.37
C ILE A 933 29.78 30.91 49.64
N LEU A 934 29.73 31.81 50.63
CA LEU A 934 30.41 31.65 51.92
C LEU A 934 29.71 30.62 52.83
N GLN A 935 28.39 30.49 52.69
CA GLN A 935 27.56 29.49 53.36
C GLN A 935 26.61 28.86 52.34
N ALA A 936 26.73 27.55 52.13
CA ALA A 936 25.91 26.83 51.17
C ALA A 936 24.51 26.53 51.76
N VAL A 937 23.69 27.57 51.88
CA VAL A 937 22.27 27.43 52.22
C VAL A 937 21.51 27.11 50.94
N LEU A 938 21.09 25.86 50.81
CA LEU A 938 20.28 25.38 49.70
C LEU A 938 18.80 25.59 50.07
N THR A 939 18.03 26.23 49.20
CA THR A 939 16.60 26.47 49.40
C THR A 939 15.82 26.09 48.15
N TRP A 940 14.64 25.52 48.34
CA TRP A 940 13.77 25.06 47.26
C TRP A 940 12.32 25.39 47.59
N GLU A 941 11.43 25.27 46.60
CA GLU A 941 10.01 25.52 46.84
C GLU A 941 9.40 24.43 47.74
N ARG A 942 8.38 24.79 48.52
CA ARG A 942 7.57 23.79 49.22
C ARG A 942 6.69 23.05 48.22
N VAL A 943 6.85 21.73 48.15
CA VAL A 943 6.00 20.89 47.30
C VAL A 943 4.73 20.50 48.07
N PRO A 944 3.53 20.77 47.54
CA PRO A 944 2.28 20.34 48.15
C PRO A 944 2.27 18.83 48.40
N GLN A 945 1.81 18.41 49.59
CA GLN A 945 1.75 17.01 50.05
C GLN A 945 3.11 16.32 50.28
N ALA A 946 4.25 17.01 50.12
CA ALA A 946 5.55 16.49 50.56
C ALA A 946 5.72 16.70 52.07
N TYR A 947 6.10 15.63 52.79
CA TYR A 947 6.42 15.68 54.22
C TYR A 947 7.93 15.79 54.46
N SER A 948 8.75 15.40 53.49
CA SER A 948 10.20 15.49 53.59
C SER A 948 10.89 15.60 52.23
N TYR A 949 12.18 15.86 52.25
CA TYR A 949 13.02 16.05 51.07
C TYR A 949 14.32 15.24 51.18
N GLY A 950 14.78 14.74 50.04
CA GLY A 950 16.10 14.18 49.84
C GLY A 950 16.99 15.16 49.09
N ILE A 951 18.13 15.52 49.66
CA ILE A 951 19.10 16.48 49.12
C ILE A 951 20.39 15.76 48.84
N GLU A 952 20.94 15.93 47.64
CA GLU A 952 22.29 15.47 47.30
C GLU A 952 23.15 16.64 46.81
N VAL A 953 24.40 16.67 47.25
CA VAL A 953 25.43 17.61 46.81
C VAL A 953 26.68 16.83 46.38
N SER A 954 27.24 17.17 45.22
CA SER A 954 28.41 16.51 44.65
C SER A 954 29.34 17.51 43.97
N PRO A 955 30.67 17.33 43.98
CA PRO A 955 31.59 18.11 43.16
C PRO A 955 31.49 17.74 41.66
N ASN A 956 30.73 16.69 41.32
CA ASN A 956 30.55 16.20 39.96
C ASN A 956 29.07 16.24 39.56
N ALA A 957 28.78 16.70 38.34
CA ALA A 957 27.44 16.75 37.77
C ALA A 957 26.75 15.37 37.65
N ALA A 958 27.53 14.29 37.63
CA ALA A 958 27.04 12.91 37.63
C ALA A 958 26.64 12.39 39.03
N PHE A 959 26.81 13.20 40.09
CA PHE A 959 26.56 12.82 41.48
C PHE A 959 27.34 11.57 41.94
N ASN A 960 28.60 11.47 41.50
CA ASN A 960 29.54 10.44 41.95
C ASN A 960 30.96 11.04 42.08
N PRO A 961 31.52 11.18 43.31
CA PRO A 961 30.92 10.83 44.60
C PRO A 961 29.88 11.88 45.07
N VAL A 962 28.89 11.47 45.86
CA VAL A 962 28.03 12.38 46.62
C VAL A 962 28.78 12.78 47.90
N VAL A 963 29.03 14.07 48.11
CA VAL A 963 29.79 14.57 49.28
C VAL A 963 28.88 14.99 50.43
N SER A 964 27.60 15.23 50.16
CA SER A 964 26.59 15.43 51.19
C SER A 964 25.26 14.84 50.72
N LYS A 965 24.66 13.99 51.54
CA LYS A 965 23.36 13.37 51.31
C LYS A 965 22.52 13.51 52.56
N THR A 966 21.30 14.00 52.40
CA THR A 966 20.32 14.12 53.48
C THR A 966 18.99 13.60 52.97
N ASP A 967 18.44 12.57 53.59
CA ASP A 967 17.09 12.06 53.30
C ASP A 967 16.18 12.38 54.49
N GLY A 968 14.87 12.55 54.24
CA GLY A 968 13.90 12.81 55.32
C GLY A 968 13.89 14.24 55.88
N HIS A 969 14.49 15.22 55.19
CA HIS A 969 14.56 16.60 55.66
C HIS A 969 13.20 17.30 55.56
N ALA A 970 12.64 17.80 56.66
CA ALA A 970 11.26 18.32 56.69
C ALA A 970 11.10 19.78 56.22
N ASP A 971 12.18 20.57 56.28
CA ASP A 971 12.17 21.99 55.91
C ASP A 971 12.50 22.18 54.41
N THR A 972 12.30 23.38 53.88
CA THR A 972 12.62 23.75 52.49
C THR A 972 13.95 24.47 52.34
N SER A 973 14.76 24.44 53.39
CA SER A 973 16.13 24.97 53.40
C SER A 973 17.07 24.07 54.18
N ILE A 974 18.32 23.95 53.74
CA ILE A 974 19.37 23.24 54.49
C ILE A 974 20.71 23.95 54.32
N LEU A 975 21.45 24.11 55.42
CA LEU A 975 22.84 24.55 55.39
C LEU A 975 23.76 23.34 55.22
N VAL A 976 24.46 23.28 54.07
CA VAL A 976 25.44 22.24 53.79
C VAL A 976 26.81 22.69 54.28
N ARG A 977 27.41 21.91 55.18
CA ARG A 977 28.71 22.19 55.82
C ARG A 977 29.81 21.29 55.26
N GLY A 978 31.07 21.68 55.47
CA GLY A 978 32.23 20.85 55.11
C GLY A 978 32.58 20.85 53.62
N LEU A 979 32.09 21.82 52.85
CA LEU A 979 32.47 22.01 51.45
C LEU A 979 33.80 22.77 51.37
N GLU A 980 34.68 22.36 50.47
CA GLU A 980 35.95 23.04 50.20
C GLU A 980 35.69 24.43 49.63
N SER A 981 36.52 25.42 49.97
CA SER A 981 36.43 26.78 49.43
C SER A 981 36.88 26.83 47.96
N ASN A 982 36.35 27.78 47.20
CA ASN A 982 36.65 27.99 45.78
C ASN A 982 36.41 26.76 44.87
N LYS A 983 35.41 25.92 45.20
CA LYS A 983 35.11 24.69 44.47
C LYS A 983 33.66 24.67 43.99
N ARG A 984 33.43 24.15 42.78
CA ARG A 984 32.10 23.99 42.20
C ARG A 984 31.43 22.75 42.79
N TYR A 985 30.17 22.91 43.18
CA TYR A 985 29.29 21.82 43.59
C TYR A 985 28.00 21.85 42.79
N PHE A 986 27.46 20.67 42.53
CA PHE A 986 26.15 20.41 41.95
C PHE A 986 25.24 19.89 43.04
N TRP A 987 23.98 20.30 43.02
CA TRP A 987 22.99 19.86 43.98
C TRP A 987 21.64 19.61 43.32
N ARG A 988 20.88 18.70 43.93
CA ARG A 988 19.53 18.32 43.48
C ARG A 988 18.69 17.94 44.69
N VAL A 989 17.38 18.14 44.59
CA VAL A 989 16.44 17.84 45.68
C VAL A 989 15.27 17.02 45.12
N ARG A 990 14.85 16.00 45.85
CA ARG A 990 13.62 15.24 45.61
C ARG A 990 12.68 15.42 46.79
N SER A 991 11.38 15.39 46.55
CA SER A 991 10.35 15.38 47.59
C SER A 991 9.93 13.96 47.93
N ALA A 992 9.42 13.74 49.15
CA ALA A 992 8.81 12.49 49.57
C ALA A 992 7.58 12.77 50.44
N ASN A 993 6.58 11.91 50.33
CA ASN A 993 5.44 11.85 51.25
C ASN A 993 5.37 10.48 51.93
N THR A 994 4.27 10.17 52.62
CA THR A 994 4.10 8.89 53.33
C THR A 994 4.06 7.70 52.38
N ASP A 995 3.67 7.94 51.14
CA ASP A 995 3.30 6.88 50.20
C ASP A 995 4.37 6.68 49.11
N THR A 996 5.18 7.72 48.81
CA THR A 996 6.08 7.74 47.65
C THR A 996 7.29 8.66 47.83
N ILE A 997 8.37 8.37 47.09
CA ILE A 997 9.53 9.26 46.92
C ILE A 997 9.55 9.72 45.45
N GLY A 998 9.58 11.03 45.23
CA GLY A 998 9.61 11.64 43.90
C GLY A 998 11.00 11.60 43.25
N LEU A 999 11.04 12.00 41.97
CA LEU A 999 12.30 12.20 41.25
C LEU A 999 13.10 13.37 41.84
N PHE A 1000 14.41 13.36 41.59
CA PHE A 1000 15.24 14.54 41.82
C PHE A 1000 14.91 15.64 40.82
N SER A 1001 14.95 16.89 41.30
CA SER A 1001 14.90 18.07 40.47
C SER A 1001 16.06 18.14 39.48
N ASN A 1002 15.90 18.99 38.46
CA ASN A 1002 17.01 19.38 37.60
C ASN A 1002 18.16 19.92 38.46
N ARG A 1003 19.36 19.34 38.28
CA ARG A 1003 20.54 19.75 39.06
C ARG A 1003 20.86 21.23 38.85
N GLN A 1004 21.18 21.93 39.94
CA GLN A 1004 21.79 23.26 39.89
C GLN A 1004 23.25 23.18 40.36
N SER A 1005 24.03 24.24 40.13
CA SER A 1005 25.41 24.33 40.60
C SER A 1005 25.72 25.66 41.27
N PHE A 1006 26.71 25.69 42.15
CA PHE A 1006 27.27 26.90 42.76
C PHE A 1006 28.77 26.72 43.04
N VAL A 1007 29.48 27.81 43.31
CA VAL A 1007 30.91 27.82 43.67
C VAL A 1007 31.07 28.46 45.05
N THR A 1008 31.71 27.74 45.97
CA THR A 1008 32.00 28.24 47.32
C THR A 1008 32.99 29.41 47.29
N GLY A 1009 32.83 30.39 48.19
CA GLY A 1009 33.69 31.57 48.25
C GLY A 1009 35.03 31.30 48.96
N LEU A 1010 35.98 32.22 48.78
CA LEU A 1010 37.24 32.26 49.54
C LEU A 1010 36.93 32.78 50.96
N LEU A 1011 37.42 32.09 51.99
CA LEU A 1011 37.37 32.60 53.37
C LEU A 1011 38.46 33.67 53.54
N SER A 1012 38.14 34.93 53.29
CA SER A 1012 39.03 36.07 53.54
C SER A 1012 38.89 36.56 54.99
N SER A 1013 40.03 36.81 55.64
CA SER A 1013 40.14 37.51 56.93
C SER A 1013 39.49 38.89 56.87
N PHE A 1014 38.65 39.20 57.86
CA PHE A 1014 37.95 40.48 58.01
C PHE A 1014 38.95 41.63 58.25
N ASN A 1015 38.85 42.71 57.47
CA ASN A 1015 39.48 44.01 57.72
C ASN A 1015 38.36 44.97 58.17
N GLU A 1016 38.41 45.42 59.43
CA GLU A 1016 37.59 46.54 59.92
C GLU A 1016 38.47 47.81 59.98
N THR A 1017 38.34 48.66 58.98
CA THR A 1017 38.58 50.10 59.16
C THR A 1017 37.22 50.78 59.24
N GLU A 1018 37.00 51.48 60.37
CA GLU A 1018 35.85 52.30 60.76
C GLU A 1018 34.76 51.64 61.62
N THR A 1019 34.97 51.62 62.95
CA THR A 1019 33.89 51.71 63.94
C THR A 1019 34.28 52.61 65.12
N SER A 1020 33.54 53.72 65.25
CA SER A 1020 33.08 54.42 66.47
C SER A 1020 33.95 54.44 67.74
N ALA A 1021 34.28 55.65 68.21
CA ALA A 1021 35.00 55.99 69.44
C ALA A 1021 34.30 55.64 70.78
N THR A 1022 33.47 54.59 70.83
CA THR A 1022 32.64 54.22 71.99
C THR A 1022 32.67 52.73 72.38
N SER A 1023 33.47 51.90 71.71
CA SER A 1023 33.59 50.45 71.99
C SER A 1023 35.01 50.03 72.42
N LEU A 1024 35.14 48.85 73.04
CA LEU A 1024 36.44 48.28 73.40
C LEU A 1024 37.19 47.84 72.14
N ARG A 1025 38.49 48.11 72.06
CA ARG A 1025 39.36 47.62 70.98
C ARG A 1025 40.08 46.36 71.45
N ILE A 1026 39.82 45.24 70.77
CA ILE A 1026 40.31 43.90 71.16
C ILE A 1026 41.16 43.33 70.02
N GLU A 1027 42.46 43.15 70.25
CA GLU A 1027 43.40 42.74 69.21
C GLU A 1027 44.50 41.79 69.72
N PRO A 1028 44.84 40.70 69.00
CA PRO A 1028 44.13 40.19 67.82
C PRO A 1028 42.78 39.56 68.21
N ASN A 1029 41.80 39.63 67.31
CA ASN A 1029 40.51 38.97 67.48
C ASN A 1029 40.10 38.33 66.13
N PRO A 1030 40.22 37.00 65.97
CA PRO A 1030 40.37 35.99 67.03
C PRO A 1030 41.73 35.96 67.72
N ALA A 1031 41.76 35.67 69.02
CA ALA A 1031 42.97 35.47 69.82
C ALA A 1031 43.30 33.97 70.02
N ALA A 1032 44.59 33.61 70.02
CA ALA A 1032 45.03 32.23 70.21
C ALA A 1032 45.53 31.95 71.64
N SER A 1033 46.30 32.88 72.22
CA SER A 1033 46.92 32.71 73.55
C SER A 1033 46.89 33.98 74.38
N THR A 1034 47.13 35.14 73.78
CA THR A 1034 47.02 36.44 74.44
C THR A 1034 46.17 37.39 73.61
N VAL A 1035 45.50 38.33 74.27
CA VAL A 1035 44.74 39.39 73.63
C VAL A 1035 44.95 40.71 74.34
N ARG A 1036 45.04 41.80 73.58
CA ARG A 1036 45.12 43.16 74.12
C ARG A 1036 43.74 43.81 74.06
N VAL A 1037 43.26 44.30 75.20
CA VAL A 1037 41.98 44.99 75.31
C VAL A 1037 42.24 46.44 75.73
N CYS A 1038 41.79 47.38 74.91
CA CYS A 1038 41.89 48.82 75.18
C CYS A 1038 40.50 49.43 75.37
N VAL A 1039 40.38 50.29 76.38
CA VAL A 1039 39.17 51.08 76.63
C VAL A 1039 39.23 52.43 75.88
N PRO A 1040 38.08 52.99 75.47
CA PRO A 1040 38.05 54.34 74.91
C PRO A 1040 38.37 55.41 75.97
N SER A 1041 38.91 56.56 75.53
CA SER A 1041 39.51 57.61 76.36
C SER A 1041 38.55 58.37 77.30
N ASN A 1042 37.26 58.03 77.29
CA ASN A 1042 36.20 58.57 78.16
C ASN A 1042 35.85 57.66 79.36
N VAL A 1043 36.58 56.57 79.57
CA VAL A 1043 36.40 55.63 80.70
C VAL A 1043 37.37 55.95 81.84
N ALA A 1044 36.87 56.04 83.08
CA ALA A 1044 37.71 56.32 84.26
C ALA A 1044 38.68 55.17 84.58
N LEU A 1045 39.96 55.49 84.79
CA LEU A 1045 41.04 54.54 85.07
C LEU A 1045 40.89 53.91 86.48
N ASN A 1046 41.19 52.61 86.61
CA ASN A 1046 40.98 51.70 87.76
C ASN A 1046 39.62 51.00 87.81
N THR A 1047 39.29 50.34 86.70
CA THR A 1047 38.04 49.59 86.50
C THR A 1047 38.30 48.08 86.41
N VAL A 1048 37.33 47.22 86.75
CA VAL A 1048 37.43 45.76 86.58
C VAL A 1048 36.89 45.35 85.21
N LEU A 1049 37.65 44.49 84.54
CA LEU A 1049 37.36 43.90 83.26
C LEU A 1049 36.97 42.44 83.46
N GLU A 1050 35.81 42.07 82.92
CA GLU A 1050 35.18 40.77 83.07
C GLU A 1050 35.03 40.09 81.71
N VAL A 1051 35.53 38.87 81.59
CA VAL A 1051 35.32 38.01 80.41
C VAL A 1051 34.34 36.92 80.79
N VAL A 1052 33.21 36.86 80.08
CA VAL A 1052 32.17 35.86 80.28
C VAL A 1052 32.05 34.95 79.05
N ASN A 1053 31.74 33.68 79.28
CA ASN A 1053 31.47 32.73 78.19
C ASN A 1053 30.07 32.95 77.59
N SER A 1054 29.71 32.16 76.56
CA SER A 1054 28.40 32.24 75.88
C SER A 1054 27.20 31.90 76.76
N GLU A 1055 27.41 31.33 77.96
CA GLU A 1055 26.38 31.04 78.96
C GLU A 1055 26.25 32.16 80.00
N GLY A 1056 27.03 33.25 79.85
CA GLY A 1056 27.04 34.40 80.76
C GLY A 1056 27.84 34.18 82.05
N ARG A 1057 28.60 33.08 82.16
CA ARG A 1057 29.42 32.78 83.33
C ARG A 1057 30.76 33.50 83.24
N LEU A 1058 31.16 34.16 84.33
CA LEU A 1058 32.45 34.82 84.45
C LEU A 1058 33.59 33.80 84.45
N VAL A 1059 34.49 33.92 83.48
CA VAL A 1059 35.61 32.99 83.25
C VAL A 1059 36.98 33.62 83.48
N LEU A 1060 37.09 34.96 83.37
CA LEU A 1060 38.33 35.67 83.65
C LEU A 1060 38.04 37.11 84.12
N THR A 1061 38.82 37.60 85.08
CA THR A 1061 38.78 39.01 85.51
C THR A 1061 40.17 39.61 85.51
N SER A 1062 40.26 40.91 85.23
CA SER A 1062 41.52 41.66 85.31
C SER A 1062 41.26 43.14 85.62
N SER A 1063 42.23 43.84 86.22
CA SER A 1063 42.17 45.28 86.37
C SER A 1063 42.60 45.97 85.06
N ILE A 1064 41.87 47.01 84.64
CA ILE A 1064 42.21 47.79 83.45
C ILE A 1064 42.56 49.24 83.79
N SER A 1065 43.65 49.70 83.19
CA SER A 1065 44.01 51.11 83.07
C SER A 1065 43.52 51.63 81.71
N ASP A 1066 44.37 51.59 80.68
CA ASP A 1066 44.08 52.13 79.34
C ASP A 1066 44.03 51.00 78.28
N CYS A 1067 45.11 50.21 78.21
CA CYS A 1067 45.17 48.96 77.47
C CYS A 1067 45.79 47.86 78.32
N THR A 1068 45.07 46.76 78.56
CA THR A 1068 45.57 45.60 79.32
C THR A 1068 45.71 44.39 78.41
N GLN A 1069 46.80 43.64 78.57
CA GLN A 1069 47.01 42.36 77.91
C GLN A 1069 46.49 41.23 78.80
N LEU A 1070 45.62 40.39 78.27
CA LEU A 1070 45.02 39.25 78.94
C LEU A 1070 45.60 37.96 78.37
N ASP A 1071 45.98 37.03 79.26
CA ASP A 1071 46.26 35.65 78.89
C ASP A 1071 44.94 34.88 78.81
N VAL A 1072 44.66 34.35 77.63
CA VAL A 1072 43.45 33.60 77.29
C VAL A 1072 43.79 32.18 76.85
N SER A 1073 45.03 31.74 77.04
CA SER A 1073 45.54 30.41 76.67
C SER A 1073 44.94 29.25 77.47
N SER A 1074 44.15 29.54 78.50
CA SER A 1074 43.35 28.53 79.24
C SER A 1074 41.90 28.44 78.76
N LEU A 1075 41.42 29.39 77.96
CA LEU A 1075 40.04 29.44 77.46
C LEU A 1075 39.88 28.56 76.20
N ALA A 1076 38.78 27.81 76.10
CA ALA A 1076 38.49 26.94 74.96
C ALA A 1076 38.11 27.74 73.70
N ASN A 1077 38.27 27.15 72.51
CA ASN A 1077 37.85 27.77 71.25
C ASN A 1077 36.34 28.10 71.30
N GLY A 1078 35.99 29.36 71.05
CA GLY A 1078 34.62 29.85 71.25
C GLY A 1078 34.54 31.37 71.25
N THR A 1079 33.33 31.91 71.37
CA THR A 1079 33.10 33.36 71.48
C THR A 1079 32.77 33.73 72.92
N TYR A 1080 33.43 34.78 73.40
CA TYR A 1080 33.34 35.32 74.75
C TYR A 1080 32.93 36.79 74.67
N THR A 1081 32.31 37.30 75.74
CA THR A 1081 32.03 38.74 75.86
C THR A 1081 32.96 39.35 76.88
N VAL A 1082 33.68 40.39 76.48
CA VAL A 1082 34.59 41.15 77.33
C VAL A 1082 33.90 42.45 77.72
N THR A 1083 33.81 42.73 79.03
CA THR A 1083 33.09 43.89 79.57
C THR A 1083 33.96 44.67 80.55
N ALA A 1084 34.08 45.98 80.38
CA ALA A 1084 34.67 46.89 81.36
C ALA A 1084 33.56 47.64 82.12
N LYS A 1085 33.56 47.59 83.45
CA LYS A 1085 32.48 48.13 84.32
C LYS A 1085 32.90 49.34 85.16
N TYR A 1086 32.68 50.57 84.71
CA TYR A 1086 33.07 51.78 85.45
C TYR A 1086 31.85 52.49 86.05
N GLY A 1087 31.82 52.65 87.38
CA GLY A 1087 30.65 53.20 88.09
C GLY A 1087 29.39 52.36 87.85
N THR A 1088 28.29 52.98 87.42
CA THR A 1088 27.03 52.31 87.07
C THR A 1088 26.91 51.95 85.59
N SER A 1089 27.95 52.16 84.77
CA SER A 1089 27.95 51.94 83.32
C SER A 1089 28.91 50.82 82.91
N ASN A 1090 28.61 50.16 81.78
CA ASN A 1090 29.45 49.10 81.22
C ASN A 1090 29.64 49.28 79.70
N VAL A 1091 30.81 48.88 79.20
CA VAL A 1091 31.09 48.80 77.75
C VAL A 1091 31.60 47.39 77.47
N SER A 1092 31.01 46.74 76.46
CA SER A 1092 31.29 45.34 76.13
C SER A 1092 31.66 45.16 74.66
N SER A 1093 32.49 44.16 74.35
CA SER A 1093 32.81 43.74 72.98
C SER A 1093 33.08 42.25 72.92
N SER A 1094 32.92 41.65 71.73
CA SER A 1094 33.09 40.21 71.54
C SER A 1094 34.56 39.84 71.36
N LEU A 1095 35.01 38.76 72.01
CA LEU A 1095 36.32 38.15 71.86
C LEU A 1095 36.15 36.72 71.37
N VAL A 1096 36.73 36.39 70.24
CA VAL A 1096 36.75 35.02 69.71
C VAL A 1096 38.09 34.38 70.04
N ILE A 1097 38.07 33.23 70.71
CA ILE A 1097 39.26 32.39 70.88
C ILE A 1097 39.29 31.34 69.79
N LYS A 1098 40.38 31.30 69.03
CA LYS A 1098 40.60 30.32 67.96
C LYS A 1098 42.07 29.91 67.95
N ARG A 1099 42.34 28.70 68.45
CA ARG A 1099 43.62 28.01 68.33
C ARG A 1099 43.69 27.18 67.07
#